data_AF-A0A1Q9EL20-F1
#
_entry.id   AF-A0A1Q9EL20-F1
#
_cell.length_a   1.000
_cell.length_b   1.000
_cell.length_c   1.000
_cell.angle_alpha   90.00
_cell.angle_beta   90.00
_cell.angle_gamma   90.00
#
_symmetry.space_group_name_H-M   'P 1'
#
loop_
_entity.id
_entity.type
_entity.pdbx_description
1 polymer ?
#
loop_
_entity_poly.entity_id
_entity_poly.type
_entity_poly.pdbx_seq_one_letter_code
_entity_poly.pdbx_strand_id
1 'polypeptide(L)'
;MSQLDRVETQSDWASQADAVAESMALTTAVTKDLNAFAETQVVPTTPPQSTPKSPLESTGDEKTKANDAALSALASTKSKEEALASTKSKEGAPSASTKSGEGAPSASPKSQEGPASASKQPVAGAVKLTDESMLQARKAFAEHHGLLLENVTPDMIHGDASGAVFWATKGLNLSARGPAAQAMGRAIKHRPEIKELYMTLLDNEKVKFRAAWAATRDWDFVSVERSTVSSYRKRKEEVGVFRTQLQLENILGGADHELAKQQAANYISMCLRPDLKEFCWSYNDWLKADTYLWVESLVSTSCQTEWINKVTIQSQDNVASSWTEKLEYCKAVRVFAAENDVAIKDITQDMLEGHELGIKGLAALYSSTPKAQPQPGGDGTCSKPVLAAPAAAAPSAAKAKAKAKGKAKGPSEGDAQGDDPMQGSVSTLPPADDEKNNNKKPKKTGGSKANTTTKKEKELKEFLAMETQSDHTMSSLTADMGKDPAAWSWARDFVEAYKGFRKDILQLYADNEFFRQAKVAALSSKETTRLRKAYPDGDYVAKLCEFACQLGPKIQGMYDCTVKIRQMADAHANAVAPPKPSSKGVSCCGFEALLELKEKVPLPLPATSTPAEVNTGGAYREIPTPGNLIGGLMGRGGATITGIRKNHPGVTIKVNQPAGASMASIIITGDPKMVPSAEVAVVEDSWGGCPIYAGGIIAMVSEDVPCTVDYQWCGEQGELLSLRLDESLVTLAWRRPTKDHDLFDAELMTIATATTAAGEAWLCLVDHNLLAEEAAYAAGMSVIAPVDEQGVPIPRRWNGERAIDWGLTNDGLHKFQTSFGAEKCGDHKMLHVRGCFPHQRAPTWTLKGSSSLAKPEAVRRKQWRSWIAEGFVAPDLEEHRGVEDQWTALCNKAVAAFQHANRRAGELGRPPGRNAGVRGGLPVVVPGSIQYAAKMTTSKVRQLENFPGRVPKYNRRWASGHHDVRLLNKIHSTWPGCVPKESDLKVLPERVQQCLQAERQKRRAQNLSSWRKRMELCGKECTRWLHDRNPVLPPAVSRAQGGQVLVASNTNESLESIRKFWNKIWQRNEQPEFMDESKRRAHRTPPVWENYEGPITAEELFYQARRKPTGAPGPDHWTAEEVGHLPLEFWKSFVVALRRWEAINEFPEGWRHARMVCIPKDAISADMTHVPDDRMRPLHIFSVFYRVLSSCWARRASTRAWLSQNAPDYMFGGILGREAPAAVMALQAAFDVDEAALLTMDFAN
;
A
#
# COMPACT_ATOMS: atom_id res chain seq x y z
N MET A 1 -26.29 -52.51 -31.49
CA MET A 1 -26.62 -52.79 -30.08
C MET A 1 -28.13 -52.86 -29.97
N SER A 2 -28.65 -53.80 -29.19
CA SER A 2 -30.02 -54.28 -29.27
C SER A 2 -30.94 -53.62 -28.23
N GLN A 3 -32.26 -53.85 -28.32
CA GLN A 3 -33.19 -53.36 -27.30
C GLN A 3 -33.04 -54.06 -25.94
N LEU A 4 -32.41 -55.25 -25.87
CA LEU A 4 -32.15 -55.97 -24.62
C LEU A 4 -31.14 -55.22 -23.75
N ASP A 5 -30.06 -54.70 -24.36
CA ASP A 5 -29.01 -53.88 -23.73
C ASP A 5 -29.57 -52.65 -22.97
N ARG A 6 -30.80 -52.24 -23.31
CA ARG A 6 -31.50 -51.07 -22.78
C ARG A 6 -32.36 -51.35 -21.54
N VAL A 7 -32.66 -52.62 -21.23
CA VAL A 7 -33.50 -53.00 -20.09
C VAL A 7 -32.65 -53.21 -18.83
N GLU A 8 -31.54 -53.94 -18.95
CA GLU A 8 -30.60 -54.13 -17.83
C GLU A 8 -29.99 -52.79 -17.37
N THR A 9 -29.62 -51.91 -18.31
CA THR A 9 -29.05 -50.60 -17.97
C THR A 9 -30.03 -49.63 -17.30
N GLN A 10 -31.36 -49.81 -17.43
CA GLN A 10 -32.34 -49.03 -16.66
C GLN A 10 -32.55 -49.54 -15.23
N SER A 11 -32.35 -50.84 -14.98
CA SER A 11 -32.45 -51.44 -13.64
C SER A 11 -31.37 -50.89 -12.70
N ASP A 12 -30.11 -50.87 -13.13
CA ASP A 12 -28.99 -50.38 -12.34
C ASP A 12 -29.10 -48.87 -12.05
N TRP A 13 -29.63 -48.10 -13.02
CA TRP A 13 -29.85 -46.65 -12.83
C TRP A 13 -30.98 -46.34 -11.84
N ALA A 14 -32.04 -47.15 -11.78
CA ALA A 14 -33.10 -46.97 -10.79
C ALA A 14 -32.57 -47.16 -9.36
N SER A 15 -31.88 -48.29 -9.10
CA SER A 15 -31.31 -48.56 -7.76
C SER A 15 -30.27 -47.53 -7.31
N GLN A 16 -29.45 -47.00 -8.24
CA GLN A 16 -28.52 -45.91 -7.93
C GLN A 16 -29.23 -44.56 -7.69
N ALA A 17 -30.31 -44.27 -8.43
CA ALA A 17 -31.10 -43.06 -8.22
C ALA A 17 -31.82 -43.08 -6.85
N ASP A 18 -32.38 -44.22 -6.45
CA ASP A 18 -33.03 -44.39 -5.15
C ASP A 18 -32.01 -44.26 -4.00
N ALA A 19 -30.81 -44.87 -4.11
CA ALA A 19 -29.74 -44.72 -3.13
C ALA A 19 -29.24 -43.26 -3.00
N VAL A 20 -29.18 -42.51 -4.12
CA VAL A 20 -28.87 -41.08 -4.11
C VAL A 20 -30.00 -40.27 -3.47
N ALA A 21 -31.26 -40.59 -3.75
CA ALA A 21 -32.42 -39.94 -3.14
C ALA A 21 -32.47 -40.16 -1.62
N GLU A 22 -32.19 -41.38 -1.15
CA GLU A 22 -32.14 -41.72 0.27
C GLU A 22 -30.99 -40.98 0.99
N SER A 23 -29.81 -40.90 0.35
CA SER A 23 -28.67 -40.11 0.83
C SER A 23 -28.97 -38.60 0.90
N MET A 24 -29.66 -38.04 -0.10
CA MET A 24 -30.10 -36.65 -0.09
C MET A 24 -31.20 -36.39 0.94
N ALA A 25 -32.09 -37.35 1.21
CA ALA A 25 -33.10 -37.27 2.26
C ALA A 25 -32.44 -37.25 3.66
N LEU A 26 -31.49 -38.15 3.92
CA LEU A 26 -30.67 -38.15 5.14
C LEU A 26 -29.92 -36.83 5.34
N THR A 27 -29.28 -36.32 4.29
CA THR A 27 -28.57 -35.02 4.32
C THR A 27 -29.53 -33.86 4.63
N THR A 28 -30.74 -33.90 4.08
CA THR A 28 -31.79 -32.89 4.32
C THR A 28 -32.34 -32.97 5.75
N ALA A 29 -32.48 -34.17 6.32
CA ALA A 29 -32.88 -34.37 7.71
C ALA A 29 -31.83 -33.81 8.69
N VAL A 30 -30.55 -34.16 8.51
CA VAL A 30 -29.43 -33.63 9.32
C VAL A 30 -29.34 -32.09 9.21
N THR A 31 -29.64 -31.53 8.04
CA THR A 31 -29.67 -30.06 7.86
C THR A 31 -30.85 -29.40 8.59
N LYS A 32 -32.00 -30.08 8.70
CA LYS A 32 -33.13 -29.60 9.52
C LYS A 32 -32.80 -29.61 11.01
N ASP A 33 -32.21 -30.68 11.53
CA ASP A 33 -31.83 -30.76 12.95
C ASP A 33 -30.78 -29.71 13.32
N LEU A 34 -29.83 -29.42 12.43
CA LEU A 34 -28.85 -28.34 12.63
C LEU A 34 -29.50 -26.94 12.70
N ASN A 35 -30.55 -26.69 11.93
CA ASN A 35 -31.30 -25.44 12.01
C ASN A 35 -32.14 -25.36 13.30
N ALA A 36 -32.82 -26.44 13.69
CA ALA A 36 -33.56 -26.51 14.96
C ALA A 36 -32.63 -26.35 16.19
N PHE A 37 -31.40 -26.86 16.11
CA PHE A 37 -30.38 -26.66 17.14
C PHE A 37 -29.84 -25.21 17.20
N ALA A 38 -29.91 -24.47 16.08
CA ALA A 38 -29.58 -23.04 16.06
C ALA A 38 -30.71 -22.18 16.65
N GLU A 39 -31.97 -22.48 16.33
CA GLU A 39 -33.15 -21.76 16.84
C GLU A 39 -33.32 -21.93 18.37
N THR A 40 -33.01 -23.10 18.91
CA THR A 40 -33.18 -23.43 20.34
C THR A 40 -32.17 -22.75 21.29
N GLN A 41 -31.23 -21.94 20.81
CA GLN A 41 -30.31 -21.16 21.66
C GLN A 41 -30.67 -19.68 21.81
N VAL A 42 -31.77 -19.21 21.23
CA VAL A 42 -32.26 -17.84 21.43
C VAL A 42 -33.15 -17.76 22.68
N VAL A 43 -32.60 -17.23 23.78
CA VAL A 43 -33.36 -16.99 25.02
C VAL A 43 -34.23 -15.73 24.87
N PRO A 44 -35.56 -15.81 25.02
CA PRO A 44 -36.43 -14.64 24.92
C PRO A 44 -36.36 -13.79 26.19
N THR A 45 -36.03 -12.50 26.05
CA THR A 45 -36.04 -11.53 27.15
C THR A 45 -37.37 -10.78 27.22
N THR A 46 -38.26 -11.20 28.12
CA THR A 46 -39.53 -10.52 28.39
C THR A 46 -39.31 -9.16 29.08
N PRO A 47 -39.97 -8.06 28.66
CA PRO A 47 -39.83 -6.76 29.31
C PRO A 47 -40.55 -6.70 30.68
N PRO A 48 -40.02 -5.98 31.67
CA PRO A 48 -40.67 -5.81 32.97
C PRO A 48 -41.83 -4.81 32.91
N GLN A 49 -43.01 -5.22 33.37
CA GLN A 49 -44.12 -4.30 33.66
C GLN A 49 -43.89 -3.54 34.97
N SER A 50 -44.60 -2.42 35.14
CA SER A 50 -44.32 -1.40 36.15
C SER A 50 -45.47 -1.18 37.16
N THR A 51 -45.16 -0.43 38.22
CA THR A 51 -46.10 0.14 39.23
C THR A 51 -46.61 -0.86 40.31
N PRO A 52 -47.27 -0.42 41.42
CA PRO A 52 -46.50 -0.28 42.68
C PRO A 52 -47.21 -0.78 43.96
N LYS A 53 -46.48 -0.88 45.08
CA LYS A 53 -47.02 -0.76 46.46
C LYS A 53 -45.94 -0.69 47.56
N SER A 54 -46.01 0.37 48.37
CA SER A 54 -45.63 0.40 49.81
C SER A 54 -46.83 -0.18 50.63
N PRO A 55 -46.88 -0.25 52.00
CA PRO A 55 -46.12 0.52 53.02
C PRO A 55 -45.73 -0.23 54.34
N LEU A 56 -45.21 0.52 55.34
CA LEU A 56 -44.98 0.20 56.78
C LEU A 56 -43.88 -0.86 57.07
N GLU A 57 -43.19 -0.92 58.24
CA GLU A 57 -43.16 -0.06 59.44
C GLU A 57 -41.86 -0.22 60.28
N SER A 58 -41.34 0.88 60.87
CA SER A 58 -40.59 0.93 62.16
C SER A 58 -39.24 0.14 62.28
N THR A 59 -38.33 0.28 63.27
CA THR A 59 -37.96 1.26 64.34
C THR A 59 -36.41 1.28 64.44
N GLY A 60 -35.77 2.28 65.10
CA GLY A 60 -34.39 2.14 65.61
C GLY A 60 -33.52 3.41 65.61
N ASP A 61 -33.40 4.07 66.76
CA ASP A 61 -32.80 5.40 66.94
C ASP A 61 -31.26 5.49 67.15
N GLU A 62 -30.76 6.74 67.07
CA GLU A 62 -29.55 7.31 67.71
C GLU A 62 -28.15 6.73 67.40
N LYS A 63 -27.19 7.52 66.87
CA LYS A 63 -26.59 8.64 67.63
C LYS A 63 -25.83 9.72 66.83
N THR A 64 -25.90 10.92 67.38
CA THR A 64 -25.11 12.17 67.22
C THR A 64 -23.56 12.02 67.22
N LYS A 65 -22.70 12.98 66.82
CA LYS A 65 -22.81 14.43 66.49
C LYS A 65 -21.51 14.97 65.80
N ALA A 66 -21.58 16.21 65.28
CA ALA A 66 -20.46 17.16 65.06
C ALA A 66 -19.43 16.83 63.93
N ASN A 67 -18.82 17.80 63.24
CA ASN A 67 -18.90 19.27 63.32
C ASN A 67 -18.74 19.94 61.93
N ASP A 68 -19.15 21.21 61.84
CA ASP A 68 -19.20 22.04 60.61
C ASP A 68 -18.12 23.13 60.54
N ALA A 69 -18.07 23.83 59.39
CA ALA A 69 -17.54 25.20 59.19
C ALA A 69 -15.99 25.47 59.21
N ALA A 70 -15.43 26.51 58.56
CA ALA A 70 -15.86 27.34 57.40
C ALA A 70 -14.76 28.35 56.95
N LEU A 71 -14.76 28.76 55.66
CA LEU A 71 -14.31 30.08 55.10
C LEU A 71 -12.83 30.56 55.35
N SER A 72 -12.31 31.70 54.84
CA SER A 72 -12.30 32.34 53.48
C SER A 72 -11.32 33.55 53.46
N ALA A 73 -11.08 34.20 52.30
CA ALA A 73 -10.46 35.56 52.10
C ALA A 73 -8.93 35.73 52.39
N LEU A 74 -8.05 36.26 51.48
CA LEU A 74 -7.74 37.67 51.06
C LEU A 74 -6.95 38.51 52.11
N ALA A 75 -5.99 39.43 51.82
CA ALA A 75 -5.23 39.81 50.60
C ALA A 75 -4.07 40.83 50.85
N SER A 76 -3.11 40.99 49.91
CA SER A 76 -2.23 42.17 49.68
C SER A 76 -1.13 42.49 50.75
N THR A 77 -0.10 43.36 50.62
CA THR A 77 0.64 44.11 49.54
C THR A 77 2.01 44.58 50.12
N LYS A 78 3.11 44.80 49.35
CA LYS A 78 3.68 46.10 48.87
C LYS A 78 5.11 45.85 48.29
N SER A 79 5.56 46.36 47.11
CA SER A 79 6.12 47.71 46.75
C SER A 79 7.36 48.12 47.59
N LYS A 80 8.55 48.57 47.11
CA LYS A 80 9.07 49.38 45.95
C LYS A 80 10.65 49.21 45.94
N GLU A 81 11.61 49.66 45.09
CA GLU A 81 11.81 50.36 43.76
C GLU A 81 13.34 50.22 43.36
N GLU A 82 14.12 50.94 42.50
CA GLU A 82 14.01 52.19 41.69
C GLU A 82 14.99 52.26 40.43
N ALA A 83 15.52 53.47 40.08
CA ALA A 83 16.34 53.93 38.93
C ALA A 83 17.88 53.61 38.93
N LEU A 84 18.77 54.03 37.98
CA LEU A 84 18.80 54.24 36.48
C LEU A 84 20.24 54.77 36.06
N ALA A 85 20.50 55.08 34.77
CA ALA A 85 21.61 55.90 34.18
C ALA A 85 23.08 55.33 34.20
N SER A 86 24.05 55.71 33.33
CA SER A 86 24.07 56.34 31.97
C SER A 86 25.48 56.36 31.28
N THR A 87 25.55 56.35 29.93
CA THR A 87 26.70 56.79 29.04
C THR A 87 28.06 56.02 29.14
N LYS A 88 29.09 56.15 28.25
CA LYS A 88 29.39 57.04 27.08
C LYS A 88 30.35 56.35 26.04
N SER A 89 30.79 57.11 25.02
CA SER A 89 31.82 56.84 23.97
C SER A 89 33.15 56.23 24.46
N LYS A 90 33.98 55.47 23.71
CA LYS A 90 34.17 55.20 22.25
C LYS A 90 35.08 56.17 21.44
N GLU A 91 36.40 56.08 21.70
CA GLU A 91 37.59 56.47 20.90
C GLU A 91 38.74 55.53 21.35
N GLY A 92 39.87 55.27 20.67
CA GLY A 92 40.40 55.66 19.34
C GLY A 92 41.44 54.61 18.85
N ALA A 93 42.16 54.85 17.74
CA ALA A 93 43.11 53.90 17.11
C ALA A 93 44.59 54.15 17.56
N PRO A 94 45.65 53.42 17.08
CA PRO A 94 46.08 53.46 15.66
C PRO A 94 46.78 52.19 15.05
N SER A 95 46.78 52.16 13.69
CA SER A 95 47.87 51.74 12.75
C SER A 95 48.70 50.45 12.98
N ALA A 96 48.69 49.44 12.08
CA ALA A 96 49.38 49.35 10.76
C ALA A 96 50.58 48.34 10.82
N SER A 97 51.25 47.87 9.74
CA SER A 97 51.39 48.44 8.38
C SER A 97 51.81 47.43 7.28
N THR A 98 51.36 47.69 6.03
CA THR A 98 52.07 47.50 4.73
C THR A 98 52.55 46.10 4.26
N LYS A 99 52.78 45.81 2.95
CA LYS A 99 52.77 46.62 1.71
C LYS A 99 52.50 45.77 0.42
N SER A 100 52.03 46.44 -0.65
CA SER A 100 52.24 46.23 -2.12
C SER A 100 52.46 44.84 -2.75
N GLY A 101 52.02 44.56 -4.00
CA GLY A 101 51.23 45.36 -4.95
C GLY A 101 51.52 45.06 -6.44
N GLU A 102 50.50 45.24 -7.30
CA GLU A 102 50.54 45.43 -8.77
C GLU A 102 51.10 44.30 -9.69
N GLY A 103 50.74 44.33 -10.99
CA GLY A 103 51.43 43.55 -12.04
C GLY A 103 50.58 42.69 -13.00
N ALA A 104 50.02 43.30 -14.04
CA ALA A 104 49.65 42.68 -15.33
C ALA A 104 50.22 43.61 -16.45
N PRO A 105 50.48 43.19 -17.72
CA PRO A 105 49.72 42.19 -18.49
C PRO A 105 50.52 41.32 -19.49
N SER A 106 49.77 40.62 -20.36
CA SER A 106 50.07 40.01 -21.69
C SER A 106 51.43 40.21 -22.39
N ALA A 107 51.96 39.14 -23.00
CA ALA A 107 52.15 38.98 -24.46
C ALA A 107 52.88 37.66 -24.84
N SER A 108 52.74 37.21 -26.09
CA SER A 108 53.59 36.17 -26.72
C SER A 108 54.42 36.80 -27.86
N PRO A 109 55.60 36.26 -28.21
CA PRO A 109 55.72 35.45 -29.43
C PRO A 109 56.76 34.28 -29.35
N LYS A 110 57.26 33.79 -30.48
CA LYS A 110 57.99 32.50 -30.67
C LYS A 110 59.48 32.65 -31.06
N SER A 111 60.31 31.69 -30.62
CA SER A 111 61.49 31.10 -31.33
C SER A 111 61.97 29.87 -30.53
N GLN A 112 62.21 28.68 -31.12
CA GLN A 112 63.52 28.16 -31.61
C GLN A 112 64.68 28.28 -30.59
N GLU A 113 65.48 27.24 -30.26
CA GLU A 113 65.58 25.89 -30.85
C GLU A 113 66.28 24.84 -29.92
N GLY A 114 65.75 23.61 -29.84
CA GLY A 114 66.40 22.37 -29.34
C GLY A 114 66.80 22.28 -27.84
N PRO A 115 67.30 21.11 -27.36
CA PRO A 115 67.28 19.76 -27.95
C PRO A 115 66.43 18.74 -27.13
N ALA A 116 66.50 17.46 -27.51
CA ALA A 116 65.69 16.34 -27.02
C ALA A 116 65.46 16.24 -25.49
N SER A 117 64.20 16.04 -25.10
CA SER A 117 63.79 15.59 -23.77
C SER A 117 62.79 14.43 -23.88
N ALA A 118 63.04 13.33 -23.19
CA ALA A 118 62.20 12.13 -23.26
C ALA A 118 60.92 12.30 -22.43
N SER A 119 59.76 12.32 -23.10
CA SER A 119 58.47 12.45 -22.44
C SER A 119 58.12 11.20 -21.63
N LYS A 120 58.31 11.23 -20.31
CA LYS A 120 57.67 10.27 -19.40
C LYS A 120 56.16 10.39 -19.54
N GLN A 121 55.52 9.37 -20.12
CA GLN A 121 54.07 9.21 -19.98
C GLN A 121 53.74 8.95 -18.51
N PRO A 122 52.63 9.50 -17.97
CA PRO A 122 52.16 9.13 -16.64
C PRO A 122 51.71 7.66 -16.65
N VAL A 123 52.15 6.88 -15.66
CA VAL A 123 51.73 5.47 -15.50
C VAL A 123 50.28 5.44 -15.04
N ALA A 124 49.35 5.27 -15.99
CA ALA A 124 47.93 5.16 -15.71
C ALA A 124 47.56 3.76 -15.19
N GLY A 125 46.89 3.69 -14.04
CA GLY A 125 46.27 2.45 -13.52
C GLY A 125 46.36 2.26 -12.01
N ALA A 126 47.42 2.75 -11.37
CA ALA A 126 47.78 2.40 -10.00
C ALA A 126 46.66 2.64 -8.97
N VAL A 127 46.30 1.59 -8.21
CA VAL A 127 45.29 1.67 -7.13
C VAL A 127 45.64 2.76 -6.12
N LYS A 128 44.69 3.69 -5.95
CA LYS A 128 44.80 4.83 -5.04
C LYS A 128 44.64 4.40 -3.58
N LEU A 129 45.76 4.11 -2.95
CA LEU A 129 45.88 3.87 -1.51
C LEU A 129 45.57 5.13 -0.69
N THR A 130 45.12 4.93 0.56
CA THR A 130 45.03 6.03 1.53
C THR A 130 46.41 6.44 2.02
N ASP A 131 46.60 7.68 2.49
CA ASP A 131 47.90 8.15 3.02
C ASP A 131 48.40 7.29 4.20
N GLU A 132 47.48 6.82 5.05
CA GLU A 132 47.76 5.88 6.14
C GLU A 132 48.26 4.52 5.60
N SER A 133 47.60 4.00 4.56
CA SER A 133 47.98 2.74 3.91
C SER A 133 49.28 2.86 3.11
N MET A 134 49.57 4.00 2.49
CA MET A 134 50.87 4.30 1.87
C MET A 134 51.98 4.38 2.92
N LEU A 135 51.74 5.03 4.06
CA LEU A 135 52.71 5.07 5.15
C LEU A 135 52.97 3.67 5.75
N GLN A 136 51.94 2.84 5.88
CA GLN A 136 52.09 1.44 6.28
C GLN A 136 52.87 0.62 5.24
N ALA A 137 52.58 0.81 3.94
CA ALA A 137 53.33 0.18 2.86
C ALA A 137 54.83 0.57 2.87
N ARG A 138 55.13 1.86 3.04
CA ARG A 138 56.52 2.36 3.17
C ARG A 138 57.24 1.72 4.35
N LYS A 139 56.57 1.57 5.50
CA LYS A 139 57.14 0.89 6.68
C LYS A 139 57.41 -0.59 6.43
N ALA A 140 56.43 -1.33 5.91
CA ALA A 140 56.57 -2.76 5.65
C ALA A 140 57.62 -3.07 4.56
N PHE A 141 57.77 -2.18 3.57
CA PHE A 141 58.80 -2.28 2.54
C PHE A 141 60.19 -1.93 3.10
N ALA A 142 60.31 -0.83 3.85
CA ALA A 142 61.54 -0.42 4.52
C ALA A 142 62.11 -1.53 5.41
N GLU A 143 61.27 -2.09 6.28
CA GLU A 143 61.59 -3.20 7.19
C GLU A 143 62.07 -4.45 6.45
N HIS A 144 61.42 -4.81 5.33
CA HIS A 144 61.76 -6.01 4.56
C HIS A 144 63.05 -5.87 3.74
N HIS A 145 63.37 -4.67 3.26
CA HIS A 145 64.52 -4.42 2.40
C HIS A 145 65.71 -3.78 3.15
N GLY A 146 65.63 -3.62 4.48
CA GLY A 146 66.69 -3.02 5.30
C GLY A 146 66.93 -1.54 5.02
N LEU A 147 65.92 -0.82 4.52
CA LEU A 147 66.02 0.59 4.14
C LEU A 147 65.49 1.51 5.23
N LEU A 148 66.01 2.74 5.30
CA LEU A 148 65.39 3.80 6.09
C LEU A 148 64.06 4.23 5.45
N LEU A 149 63.05 4.50 6.28
CA LEU A 149 61.69 4.85 5.85
C LEU A 149 61.64 6.05 4.89
N GLU A 150 62.54 7.02 5.10
CA GLU A 150 62.71 8.22 4.29
C GLU A 150 63.12 7.89 2.84
N ASN A 151 63.98 6.88 2.67
CA ASN A 151 64.52 6.48 1.36
C ASN A 151 63.53 5.67 0.51
N VAL A 152 62.48 5.10 1.11
CA VAL A 152 61.45 4.35 0.36
C VAL A 152 60.46 5.32 -0.27
N THR A 153 60.51 5.49 -1.59
CA THR A 153 59.55 6.31 -2.34
C THR A 153 58.28 5.52 -2.70
N PRO A 154 57.15 6.19 -3.02
CA PRO A 154 55.96 5.52 -3.58
C PRO A 154 56.27 4.68 -4.82
N ASP A 155 57.11 5.19 -5.73
CA ASP A 155 57.45 4.53 -7.00
C ASP A 155 58.15 3.18 -6.78
N MET A 156 58.97 3.04 -5.73
CA MET A 156 59.60 1.76 -5.36
C MET A 156 58.57 0.71 -4.92
N ILE A 157 57.46 1.13 -4.31
CA ILE A 157 56.39 0.25 -3.84
C ILE A 157 55.44 -0.12 -4.98
N HIS A 158 55.19 0.80 -5.91
CA HIS A 158 54.41 0.53 -7.12
C HIS A 158 55.19 -0.30 -8.16
N GLY A 159 56.52 -0.21 -8.17
CA GLY A 159 57.40 -1.02 -9.02
C GLY A 159 57.74 -2.42 -8.49
N ASP A 160 57.39 -2.74 -7.23
CA ASP A 160 57.65 -4.07 -6.66
C ASP A 160 56.65 -5.12 -7.17
N ALA A 161 57.14 -6.32 -7.45
CA ALA A 161 56.35 -7.43 -8.02
C ALA A 161 55.20 -7.92 -7.11
N SER A 162 55.24 -7.62 -5.80
CA SER A 162 54.15 -7.93 -4.87
C SER A 162 52.99 -6.94 -4.96
N GLY A 163 53.24 -5.75 -5.50
CA GLY A 163 52.28 -4.65 -5.64
C GLY A 163 51.97 -3.90 -4.34
N ALA A 164 51.60 -2.62 -4.47
CA ALA A 164 51.43 -1.72 -3.32
C ALA A 164 50.35 -2.15 -2.30
N VAL A 165 49.31 -2.86 -2.74
CA VAL A 165 48.25 -3.43 -1.86
C VAL A 165 48.79 -4.53 -0.95
N PHE A 166 49.77 -5.33 -1.39
CA PHE A 166 50.43 -6.32 -0.53
C PHE A 166 51.20 -5.62 0.59
N TRP A 167 52.02 -4.64 0.25
CA TRP A 167 52.82 -3.88 1.22
C TRP A 167 51.95 -3.13 2.23
N ALA A 168 50.86 -2.50 1.78
CA ALA A 168 49.89 -1.82 2.65
C ALA A 168 49.15 -2.76 3.62
N THR A 169 49.10 -4.07 3.32
CA THR A 169 48.37 -5.07 4.12
C THR A 169 49.27 -6.10 4.78
N LYS A 170 50.58 -6.03 4.59
CA LYS A 170 51.58 -6.88 5.26
C LYS A 170 51.43 -6.74 6.78
N GLY A 171 51.30 -7.86 7.47
CA GLY A 171 51.02 -7.93 8.92
C GLY A 171 49.56 -7.71 9.35
N LEU A 172 48.64 -7.30 8.46
CA LEU A 172 47.23 -7.16 8.84
C LEU A 172 46.51 -8.51 8.96
N ASN A 173 45.69 -8.65 10.01
CA ASN A 173 44.83 -9.83 10.16
C ASN A 173 43.63 -9.76 9.20
N LEU A 174 43.83 -10.29 7.99
CA LEU A 174 42.83 -10.41 6.93
C LEU A 174 41.93 -11.66 7.04
N SER A 175 41.90 -12.35 8.20
CA SER A 175 40.94 -13.44 8.44
C SER A 175 39.50 -12.91 8.52
N ALA A 176 38.50 -13.78 8.33
CA ALA A 176 37.08 -13.37 8.37
C ALA A 176 36.63 -12.75 9.71
N ARG A 177 37.39 -12.95 10.80
CA ARG A 177 37.11 -12.37 12.12
C ARG A 177 37.99 -11.17 12.49
N GLY A 178 39.02 -10.88 11.69
CA GLY A 178 39.99 -9.81 11.94
C GLY A 178 39.39 -8.40 11.87
N PRO A 179 40.05 -7.37 12.44
CA PRO A 179 39.49 -6.02 12.53
C PRO A 179 39.13 -5.42 11.16
N ALA A 180 39.96 -5.66 10.13
CA ALA A 180 39.71 -5.23 8.76
C ALA A 180 38.44 -5.89 8.18
N ALA A 181 38.24 -7.19 8.39
CA ALA A 181 37.04 -7.91 7.95
C ALA A 181 35.77 -7.39 8.65
N GLN A 182 35.84 -7.06 9.94
CA GLN A 182 34.71 -6.48 10.66
C GLN A 182 34.40 -5.05 10.21
N ALA A 183 35.42 -4.24 9.89
CA ALA A 183 35.23 -2.91 9.34
C ALA A 183 34.58 -2.96 7.94
N MET A 184 35.08 -3.83 7.04
CA MET A 184 34.49 -4.08 5.74
C MET A 184 33.04 -4.61 5.88
N GLY A 185 32.79 -5.51 6.84
CA GLY A 185 31.46 -6.04 7.16
C GLY A 185 30.45 -4.97 7.61
N ARG A 186 30.90 -3.83 8.15
CA ARG A 186 30.06 -2.66 8.41
C ARG A 186 29.82 -1.83 7.14
N ALA A 187 30.85 -1.57 6.35
CA ALA A 187 30.73 -0.81 5.10
C ALA A 187 29.82 -1.51 4.06
N ILE A 188 30.03 -2.81 3.84
CA ILE A 188 29.33 -3.62 2.84
C ILE A 188 27.83 -3.78 3.14
N LYS A 189 27.40 -3.50 4.38
CA LYS A 189 25.97 -3.45 4.76
C LYS A 189 25.18 -2.39 3.98
N HIS A 190 25.85 -1.34 3.52
CA HIS A 190 25.26 -0.22 2.79
C HIS A 190 25.41 -0.32 1.26
N ARG A 191 26.03 -1.39 0.75
CA ARG A 191 26.26 -1.67 -0.68
C ARG A 191 25.85 -3.13 -1.00
N PRO A 192 24.53 -3.43 -1.07
CA PRO A 192 24.03 -4.81 -1.20
C PRO A 192 24.56 -5.55 -2.44
N GLU A 193 24.81 -4.82 -3.53
CA GLU A 193 25.37 -5.35 -4.77
C GLU A 193 26.82 -5.83 -4.61
N ILE A 194 27.61 -5.16 -3.77
CA ILE A 194 28.98 -5.57 -3.42
C ILE A 194 28.94 -6.76 -2.44
N LYS A 195 27.94 -6.81 -1.55
CA LYS A 195 27.72 -7.93 -0.63
C LYS A 195 27.45 -9.23 -1.37
N GLU A 196 26.62 -9.21 -2.41
CA GLU A 196 26.31 -10.40 -3.23
C GLU A 196 27.56 -10.95 -3.94
N LEU A 197 28.36 -10.05 -4.52
CA LEU A 197 29.63 -10.39 -5.16
C LEU A 197 30.61 -11.03 -4.17
N TYR A 198 30.82 -10.42 -3.00
CA TYR A 198 31.71 -10.94 -1.96
C TYR A 198 31.25 -12.28 -1.34
N MET A 199 29.94 -12.57 -1.33
CA MET A 199 29.43 -13.89 -0.93
C MET A 199 29.71 -14.98 -1.96
N THR A 200 29.77 -14.63 -3.25
CA THR A 200 30.03 -15.57 -4.35
C THR A 200 31.51 -15.97 -4.44
N LEU A 201 32.44 -15.11 -4.05
CA LEU A 201 33.88 -15.41 -4.05
C LEU A 201 34.25 -16.68 -3.24
N LEU A 202 35.36 -17.30 -3.62
CA LEU A 202 36.05 -18.34 -2.84
C LEU A 202 36.91 -17.71 -1.73
N ASP A 203 37.27 -18.46 -0.70
CA ASP A 203 37.84 -17.89 0.53
C ASP A 203 39.25 -17.29 0.36
N ASN A 204 40.02 -17.77 -0.61
CA ASN A 204 41.28 -17.17 -1.09
C ASN A 204 41.06 -15.79 -1.73
N GLU A 205 40.10 -15.68 -2.65
CA GLU A 205 39.75 -14.41 -3.29
C GLU A 205 39.06 -13.45 -2.31
N LYS A 206 38.32 -13.94 -1.31
CA LYS A 206 37.83 -13.11 -0.20
C LYS A 206 38.97 -12.52 0.63
N VAL A 207 40.10 -13.19 0.82
CA VAL A 207 41.28 -12.60 1.49
C VAL A 207 41.84 -11.45 0.64
N LYS A 208 42.05 -11.67 -0.66
CA LYS A 208 42.52 -10.62 -1.59
C LYS A 208 41.54 -9.43 -1.68
N PHE A 209 40.24 -9.68 -1.65
CA PHE A 209 39.19 -8.65 -1.66
C PHE A 209 39.18 -7.83 -0.36
N ARG A 210 39.38 -8.49 0.79
CA ARG A 210 39.60 -7.81 2.08
C ARG A 210 40.91 -7.03 2.12
N ALA A 211 41.95 -7.46 1.41
CA ALA A 211 43.21 -6.72 1.28
C ALA A 211 43.00 -5.42 0.49
N ALA A 212 42.40 -5.51 -0.70
CA ALA A 212 42.08 -4.35 -1.53
C ALA A 212 41.25 -3.31 -0.75
N TRP A 213 40.17 -3.74 -0.08
CA TRP A 213 39.37 -2.83 0.76
C TRP A 213 40.12 -2.27 1.97
N ALA A 214 40.99 -3.05 2.63
CA ALA A 214 41.77 -2.54 3.76
C ALA A 214 42.78 -1.46 3.37
N ALA A 215 43.29 -1.51 2.13
CA ALA A 215 44.26 -0.60 1.53
C ALA A 215 43.64 0.69 0.95
N THR A 216 42.44 0.61 0.37
CA THR A 216 41.72 1.77 -0.21
C THR A 216 40.71 2.42 0.73
N ARG A 217 40.12 1.64 1.65
CA ARG A 217 38.98 1.98 2.52
C ARG A 217 37.67 2.39 1.82
N ASP A 218 37.68 2.51 0.50
CA ASP A 218 36.50 2.69 -0.35
C ASP A 218 36.32 1.51 -1.33
N TRP A 219 35.34 1.61 -2.22
CA TRP A 219 34.95 0.61 -3.21
C TRP A 219 35.38 0.98 -4.64
N ASP A 220 36.31 1.91 -4.84
CA ASP A 220 36.74 2.37 -6.18
C ASP A 220 37.33 1.26 -7.06
N PHE A 221 37.77 0.14 -6.48
CA PHE A 221 38.15 -1.08 -7.20
C PHE A 221 36.95 -1.97 -7.62
N VAL A 222 35.71 -1.47 -7.47
CA VAL A 222 34.43 -2.12 -7.80
C VAL A 222 33.47 -1.08 -8.42
N SER A 223 33.52 -0.92 -9.74
CA SER A 223 32.52 -0.17 -10.49
C SER A 223 31.15 -0.88 -10.51
N VAL A 224 30.07 -0.10 -10.64
CA VAL A 224 28.68 -0.58 -10.73
C VAL A 224 28.00 0.09 -11.92
N GLU A 225 27.52 -0.70 -12.86
CA GLU A 225 26.94 -0.27 -14.15
C GLU A 225 25.41 -0.44 -14.12
N ARG A 226 24.67 0.66 -14.01
CA ARG A 226 23.19 0.62 -14.03
C ARG A 226 22.67 0.79 -15.47
N SER A 227 22.49 -0.33 -16.17
CA SER A 227 21.80 -0.38 -17.45
C SER A 227 20.28 -0.24 -17.27
N THR A 228 19.65 0.53 -18.15
CA THR A 228 18.19 0.65 -18.22
C THR A 228 17.72 -0.01 -19.51
N VAL A 229 16.83 -0.99 -19.42
CA VAL A 229 16.27 -1.68 -20.59
C VAL A 229 14.82 -1.27 -20.74
N SER A 230 14.56 -0.37 -21.68
CA SER A 230 13.20 0.02 -22.09
C SER A 230 12.75 -0.84 -23.26
N SER A 231 11.83 -1.78 -23.02
CA SER A 231 11.14 -2.50 -24.06
C SER A 231 9.91 -1.70 -24.53
N TYR A 232 9.76 -1.58 -25.85
CA TYR A 232 8.69 -0.82 -26.49
C TYR A 232 7.74 -1.81 -27.15
N ARG A 233 6.45 -1.75 -26.81
CA ARG A 233 5.42 -2.59 -27.42
C ARG A 233 4.38 -1.73 -28.12
N LYS A 234 4.38 -1.78 -29.45
CA LYS A 234 3.21 -1.38 -30.26
C LYS A 234 2.20 -2.52 -30.22
N ARG A 235 0.92 -2.19 -30.08
CA ARG A 235 -0.19 -3.13 -30.28
C ARG A 235 -1.15 -2.50 -31.29
N LYS A 236 -1.26 -3.11 -32.46
CA LYS A 236 -2.26 -2.75 -33.46
C LYS A 236 -3.49 -3.62 -33.15
N GLU A 237 -4.51 -3.01 -32.55
CA GLU A 237 -5.83 -3.62 -32.44
C GLU A 237 -6.77 -2.76 -33.28
N GLU A 238 -7.62 -3.42 -34.06
CA GLU A 238 -8.54 -2.80 -35.00
C GLU A 238 -9.94 -3.05 -34.50
N VAL A 239 -10.63 -1.99 -34.09
CA VAL A 239 -12.00 -2.08 -33.57
C VAL A 239 -12.95 -1.67 -34.67
N GLY A 240 -13.56 -2.68 -35.29
CA GLY A 240 -14.69 -2.53 -36.19
C GLY A 240 -16.02 -2.66 -35.45
N VAL A 241 -17.01 -1.85 -35.82
CA VAL A 241 -18.37 -1.87 -35.29
C VAL A 241 -19.36 -1.92 -36.45
N PHE A 242 -20.35 -2.81 -36.39
CA PHE A 242 -21.40 -2.87 -37.40
C PHE A 242 -22.33 -1.65 -37.29
N ARG A 243 -22.54 -0.95 -38.42
CA ARG A 243 -23.35 0.27 -38.55
C ARG A 243 -24.42 0.10 -39.62
N THR A 244 -25.65 0.58 -39.40
CA THR A 244 -26.67 0.63 -40.47
C THR A 244 -26.28 1.64 -41.55
N GLN A 245 -26.91 1.58 -42.73
CA GLN A 245 -26.72 2.62 -43.77
C GLN A 245 -26.92 4.04 -43.22
N LEU A 246 -28.01 4.28 -42.48
CA LEU A 246 -28.29 5.60 -41.89
C LEU A 246 -27.21 6.04 -40.88
N GLN A 247 -26.58 5.10 -40.17
CA GLN A 247 -25.45 5.40 -39.30
C GLN A 247 -24.18 5.73 -40.10
N LEU A 248 -23.89 5.01 -41.20
CA LEU A 248 -22.79 5.36 -42.11
C LEU A 248 -23.00 6.74 -42.74
N GLU A 249 -24.21 7.05 -43.21
CA GLU A 249 -24.54 8.38 -43.75
C GLU A 249 -24.31 9.48 -42.71
N ASN A 250 -24.70 9.26 -41.46
CA ASN A 250 -24.45 10.21 -40.36
C ASN A 250 -22.97 10.33 -39.99
N ILE A 251 -22.19 9.25 -40.06
CA ILE A 251 -20.74 9.26 -39.82
C ILE A 251 -19.99 9.99 -40.96
N LEU A 252 -20.44 9.84 -42.20
CA LEU A 252 -19.78 10.37 -43.40
C LEU A 252 -20.20 11.81 -43.77
N GLY A 253 -21.14 12.41 -43.04
CA GLY A 253 -21.48 13.84 -43.19
C GLY A 253 -22.90 14.25 -42.82
N GLY A 254 -23.78 13.29 -42.52
CA GLY A 254 -25.19 13.52 -42.19
C GLY A 254 -26.13 12.96 -43.26
N ALA A 255 -27.22 12.30 -42.83
CA ALA A 255 -28.28 11.78 -43.71
C ALA A 255 -29.07 12.85 -44.48
N ASP A 256 -28.77 14.14 -44.30
CA ASP A 256 -29.29 15.24 -45.14
C ASP A 256 -28.37 15.57 -46.32
N HIS A 257 -27.14 15.05 -46.36
CA HIS A 257 -26.10 15.47 -47.31
C HIS A 257 -25.88 14.43 -48.42
N GLU A 258 -26.22 14.78 -49.67
CA GLU A 258 -26.09 13.92 -50.87
C GLU A 258 -24.73 13.20 -50.97
N LEU A 259 -23.63 13.93 -50.78
CA LEU A 259 -22.28 13.36 -50.82
C LEU A 259 -22.02 12.32 -49.71
N ALA A 260 -22.66 12.45 -48.55
CA ALA A 260 -22.54 11.46 -47.47
C ALA A 260 -23.35 10.19 -47.79
N LYS A 261 -24.53 10.34 -48.42
CA LYS A 261 -25.30 9.21 -48.99
C LYS A 261 -24.51 8.47 -50.05
N GLN A 262 -23.90 9.20 -50.99
CA GLN A 262 -23.08 8.62 -52.03
C GLN A 262 -21.85 7.90 -51.46
N GLN A 263 -21.19 8.47 -50.45
CA GLN A 263 -20.06 7.81 -49.76
C GLN A 263 -20.51 6.58 -48.96
N ALA A 264 -21.64 6.63 -48.26
CA ALA A 264 -22.20 5.48 -47.55
C ALA A 264 -22.59 4.36 -48.53
N ALA A 265 -23.27 4.67 -49.63
CA ALA A 265 -23.61 3.72 -50.68
C ALA A 265 -22.36 3.10 -51.34
N ASN A 266 -21.31 3.90 -51.58
CA ASN A 266 -20.02 3.39 -52.07
C ASN A 266 -19.35 2.45 -51.06
N TYR A 267 -19.37 2.79 -49.76
CA TYR A 267 -18.83 1.93 -48.70
C TYR A 267 -19.62 0.62 -48.59
N ILE A 268 -20.95 0.70 -48.62
CA ILE A 268 -21.86 -0.46 -48.65
C ILE A 268 -21.59 -1.34 -49.87
N SER A 269 -21.38 -0.77 -51.06
CA SER A 269 -21.06 -1.54 -52.26
C SER A 269 -19.71 -2.26 -52.18
N MET A 270 -18.75 -1.69 -51.46
CA MET A 270 -17.48 -2.35 -51.12
C MET A 270 -17.72 -3.50 -50.14
N CYS A 271 -18.45 -3.27 -49.03
CA CYS A 271 -18.79 -4.30 -48.05
C CYS A 271 -19.63 -5.45 -48.63
N LEU A 272 -20.39 -5.21 -49.70
CA LEU A 272 -21.24 -6.20 -50.38
C LEU A 272 -20.55 -6.94 -51.55
N ARG A 273 -19.27 -6.68 -51.83
CA ARG A 273 -18.51 -7.45 -52.82
C ARG A 273 -18.48 -8.94 -52.44
N PRO A 274 -18.47 -9.90 -53.40
CA PRO A 274 -18.53 -11.33 -53.10
C PRO A 274 -17.43 -11.85 -52.16
N ASP A 275 -16.26 -11.21 -52.17
CA ASP A 275 -15.10 -11.53 -51.33
C ASP A 275 -15.15 -10.92 -49.92
N LEU A 276 -15.94 -9.85 -49.72
CA LEU A 276 -16.05 -9.14 -48.44
C LEU A 276 -17.39 -9.35 -47.73
N LYS A 277 -18.44 -9.78 -48.45
CA LYS A 277 -19.82 -9.82 -47.96
C LYS A 277 -20.04 -10.72 -46.74
N GLU A 278 -19.30 -11.81 -46.60
CA GLU A 278 -19.42 -12.72 -45.45
C GLU A 278 -18.86 -12.11 -44.14
N PHE A 279 -17.99 -11.10 -44.25
CA PHE A 279 -17.29 -10.47 -43.12
C PHE A 279 -17.76 -9.04 -42.83
N CYS A 280 -18.09 -8.28 -43.89
CA CYS A 280 -18.38 -6.86 -43.81
C CYS A 280 -19.88 -6.51 -43.83
N TRP A 281 -20.78 -7.49 -43.95
CA TRP A 281 -22.23 -7.31 -43.90
C TRP A 281 -22.88 -8.30 -42.92
N SER A 282 -23.88 -7.84 -42.17
CA SER A 282 -24.69 -8.65 -41.26
C SER A 282 -26.10 -8.07 -41.12
N TYR A 283 -27.13 -8.92 -41.15
CA TYR A 283 -28.51 -8.49 -40.95
C TYR A 283 -28.82 -8.41 -39.44
N ASN A 284 -29.20 -7.22 -38.96
CA ASN A 284 -29.54 -7.03 -37.56
C ASN A 284 -31.02 -7.32 -37.31
N ASP A 285 -31.30 -8.47 -36.69
CA ASP A 285 -32.65 -8.99 -36.48
C ASP A 285 -33.51 -8.17 -35.50
N TRP A 286 -32.90 -7.27 -34.70
CA TRP A 286 -33.62 -6.35 -33.81
C TRP A 286 -33.98 -5.03 -34.51
N LEU A 287 -33.05 -4.49 -35.31
CA LEU A 287 -33.27 -3.28 -36.11
C LEU A 287 -34.04 -3.55 -37.43
N LYS A 288 -34.18 -4.82 -37.82
CA LYS A 288 -34.70 -5.29 -39.12
C LYS A 288 -34.02 -4.63 -40.32
N ALA A 289 -32.72 -4.37 -40.20
CA ALA A 289 -31.93 -3.62 -41.16
C ALA A 289 -30.56 -4.26 -41.40
N ASP A 290 -30.03 -4.08 -42.60
CA ASP A 290 -28.65 -4.42 -42.93
C ASP A 290 -27.66 -3.53 -42.18
N THR A 291 -26.60 -4.15 -41.67
CA THR A 291 -25.48 -3.47 -41.00
C THR A 291 -24.16 -3.86 -41.64
N TYR A 292 -23.22 -2.93 -41.63
CA TYR A 292 -21.96 -3.00 -42.34
C TYR A 292 -20.80 -2.66 -41.41
N LEU A 293 -19.69 -3.38 -41.52
CA LEU A 293 -18.54 -3.23 -40.62
C LEU A 293 -17.81 -1.90 -40.87
N TRP A 294 -17.80 -1.00 -39.90
CA TRP A 294 -17.10 0.28 -39.93
C TRP A 294 -15.93 0.32 -38.94
N VAL A 295 -14.74 0.74 -39.36
CA VAL A 295 -13.51 0.71 -38.54
C VAL A 295 -13.21 2.08 -37.94
N GLU A 296 -13.15 2.17 -36.60
CA GLU A 296 -13.24 3.48 -35.91
C GLU A 296 -11.90 4.04 -35.40
N SER A 297 -10.89 3.22 -35.12
CA SER A 297 -9.59 3.70 -34.62
C SER A 297 -8.45 2.69 -34.78
N LEU A 298 -7.20 3.17 -34.68
CA LEU A 298 -5.98 2.41 -34.92
C LEU A 298 -4.85 2.76 -33.92
N VAL A 299 -4.24 1.70 -33.35
CA VAL A 299 -3.01 1.67 -32.54
C VAL A 299 -3.11 2.12 -31.08
N SER A 300 -2.60 1.26 -30.19
CA SER A 300 -2.22 1.58 -28.82
C SER A 300 -0.74 1.24 -28.57
N THR A 301 -0.09 1.96 -27.65
CA THR A 301 1.33 1.74 -27.31
C THR A 301 1.55 1.68 -25.80
N SER A 302 2.28 0.66 -25.35
CA SER A 302 2.77 0.57 -23.98
C SER A 302 4.30 0.50 -23.93
N CYS A 303 4.87 1.09 -22.89
CA CYS A 303 6.31 1.12 -22.64
C CYS A 303 6.59 0.49 -21.29
N GLN A 304 7.45 -0.53 -21.26
CA GLN A 304 7.90 -1.18 -20.03
C GLN A 304 9.39 -0.91 -19.88
N THR A 305 9.79 -0.35 -18.74
CA THR A 305 11.19 0.03 -18.48
C THR A 305 11.69 -0.69 -17.23
N GLU A 306 12.69 -1.54 -17.41
CA GLU A 306 13.31 -2.33 -16.36
C GLU A 306 14.72 -1.82 -16.03
N TRP A 307 15.08 -1.91 -14.73
CA TRP A 307 16.34 -1.43 -14.19
C TRP A 307 17.28 -2.59 -13.88
N ILE A 308 18.19 -2.90 -14.80
CA ILE A 308 19.17 -3.97 -14.64
C ILE A 308 20.45 -3.41 -13.99
N ASN A 309 20.68 -3.76 -12.73
CA ASN A 309 21.90 -3.40 -12.01
C ASN A 309 23.00 -4.43 -12.33
N LYS A 310 23.96 -4.07 -13.18
CA LYS A 310 25.07 -4.95 -13.57
C LYS A 310 26.34 -4.53 -12.80
N VAL A 311 26.82 -5.38 -11.89
CA VAL A 311 28.07 -5.11 -11.16
C VAL A 311 29.26 -5.51 -12.04
N THR A 312 29.66 -4.61 -12.94
CA THR A 312 30.82 -4.79 -13.83
C THR A 312 32.07 -4.27 -13.12
N ILE A 313 32.95 -5.15 -12.60
CA ILE A 313 34.20 -4.68 -11.96
C ILE A 313 35.25 -4.39 -13.03
N GLN A 314 35.67 -3.12 -13.10
CA GLN A 314 36.89 -2.69 -13.78
C GLN A 314 38.09 -2.91 -12.84
N SER A 315 39.06 -3.72 -13.28
CA SER A 315 40.41 -3.76 -12.71
C SER A 315 41.31 -2.90 -13.58
N GLN A 316 42.08 -1.98 -13.00
CA GLN A 316 42.99 -1.09 -13.74
C GLN A 316 44.47 -1.42 -13.57
N ASP A 317 44.81 -2.39 -12.72
CA ASP A 317 46.18 -2.90 -12.52
C ASP A 317 46.40 -4.24 -13.25
N ASN A 318 47.67 -4.50 -13.62
CA ASN A 318 48.19 -5.74 -14.22
C ASN A 318 48.16 -6.98 -13.28
N VAL A 319 47.24 -7.03 -12.32
CA VAL A 319 46.96 -8.25 -11.56
C VAL A 319 46.29 -9.25 -12.50
N ALA A 320 46.97 -10.34 -12.82
CA ALA A 320 46.44 -11.39 -13.71
C ALA A 320 45.06 -11.88 -13.25
N SER A 321 44.13 -11.96 -14.20
CA SER A 321 42.67 -12.08 -14.05
C SER A 321 41.97 -10.91 -13.33
N SER A 322 41.04 -10.25 -14.03
CA SER A 322 40.16 -9.25 -13.43
C SER A 322 39.26 -9.88 -12.36
N TRP A 323 38.73 -9.04 -11.45
CA TRP A 323 37.71 -9.50 -10.49
C TRP A 323 36.45 -10.09 -11.16
N THR A 324 36.18 -9.75 -12.42
CA THR A 324 35.10 -10.34 -13.21
C THR A 324 35.41 -11.78 -13.61
N GLU A 325 36.60 -12.06 -14.16
CA GLU A 325 37.06 -13.43 -14.45
C GLU A 325 37.14 -14.28 -13.18
N LYS A 326 37.63 -13.70 -12.08
CA LYS A 326 37.66 -14.37 -10.77
C LYS A 326 36.27 -14.68 -10.25
N LEU A 327 35.29 -13.82 -10.49
CA LEU A 327 33.89 -14.08 -10.14
C LEU A 327 33.29 -15.18 -11.03
N GLU A 328 33.60 -15.19 -12.33
CA GLU A 328 33.22 -16.28 -13.25
C GLU A 328 33.84 -17.61 -12.80
N TYR A 329 35.14 -17.66 -12.49
CA TYR A 329 35.82 -18.82 -11.90
C TYR A 329 35.16 -19.27 -10.59
N CYS A 330 34.91 -18.35 -9.66
CA CYS A 330 34.25 -18.68 -8.38
C CYS A 330 32.82 -19.22 -8.56
N LYS A 331 32.10 -18.78 -9.60
CA LYS A 331 30.80 -19.35 -9.98
C LYS A 331 30.96 -20.74 -10.58
N ALA A 332 31.89 -20.91 -11.53
CA ALA A 332 32.14 -22.17 -12.22
C ALA A 332 32.55 -23.29 -11.25
N VAL A 333 33.50 -23.03 -10.34
CA VAL A 333 33.89 -23.97 -9.26
C VAL A 333 32.68 -24.41 -8.43
N ARG A 334 31.77 -23.48 -8.09
CA ARG A 334 30.58 -23.79 -7.27
C ARG A 334 29.53 -24.60 -8.01
N VAL A 335 29.38 -24.39 -9.31
CA VAL A 335 28.47 -25.15 -10.18
C VAL A 335 29.04 -26.57 -10.39
N PHE A 336 30.30 -26.68 -10.81
CA PHE A 336 30.98 -27.96 -10.99
C PHE A 336 30.99 -28.81 -9.72
N ALA A 337 31.26 -28.20 -8.55
CA ALA A 337 31.16 -28.85 -7.24
C ALA A 337 29.74 -29.37 -6.92
N ALA A 338 28.71 -28.61 -7.28
CA ALA A 338 27.31 -28.94 -7.00
C ALA A 338 26.74 -30.05 -7.92
N GLU A 339 27.30 -30.17 -9.12
CA GLU A 339 26.90 -31.13 -10.16
C GLU A 339 27.67 -32.46 -10.02
N ASN A 340 28.99 -32.40 -9.75
CA ASN A 340 29.85 -33.59 -9.61
C ASN A 340 30.03 -34.08 -8.16
N ASP A 341 29.42 -33.39 -7.17
CA ASP A 341 29.57 -33.62 -5.71
C ASP A 341 31.03 -33.55 -5.18
N VAL A 342 31.94 -32.97 -5.97
CA VAL A 342 33.36 -32.75 -5.61
C VAL A 342 33.48 -31.57 -4.65
N ALA A 343 34.34 -31.70 -3.63
CA ALA A 343 34.58 -30.60 -2.70
C ALA A 343 35.32 -29.43 -3.39
N ILE A 344 34.83 -28.21 -3.19
CA ILE A 344 35.32 -26.94 -3.79
C ILE A 344 36.85 -26.73 -3.75
N LYS A 345 37.54 -27.33 -2.78
CA LYS A 345 39.01 -27.24 -2.62
C LYS A 345 39.82 -28.16 -3.54
N ASP A 346 39.18 -29.16 -4.15
CA ASP A 346 39.82 -30.23 -4.93
C ASP A 346 39.58 -30.07 -6.44
N ILE A 347 38.98 -28.95 -6.86
CA ILE A 347 38.70 -28.60 -8.26
C ILE A 347 39.84 -27.72 -8.77
N THR A 348 40.56 -28.19 -9.80
CA THR A 348 41.58 -27.39 -10.50
C THR A 348 40.96 -26.55 -11.63
N GLN A 349 41.73 -25.61 -12.17
CA GLN A 349 41.31 -24.84 -13.34
C GLN A 349 41.13 -25.74 -14.57
N ASP A 350 42.04 -26.68 -14.78
CA ASP A 350 42.01 -27.65 -15.89
C ASP A 350 40.71 -28.49 -15.89
N MET A 351 40.16 -28.82 -14.71
CA MET A 351 38.87 -29.51 -14.60
C MET A 351 37.67 -28.67 -15.07
N LEU A 352 37.76 -27.34 -15.01
CA LEU A 352 36.72 -26.42 -15.48
C LEU A 352 36.89 -26.06 -16.95
N GLU A 353 38.12 -26.09 -17.46
CA GLU A 353 38.45 -25.84 -18.87
C GLU A 353 38.25 -27.09 -19.74
N GLY A 354 38.51 -28.27 -19.19
CA GLY A 354 38.17 -29.57 -19.81
C GLY A 354 36.69 -29.97 -19.69
N HIS A 355 35.85 -29.17 -19.02
CA HIS A 355 34.40 -29.36 -18.99
C HIS A 355 33.76 -28.80 -20.26
N GLU A 356 32.77 -29.48 -20.85
CA GLU A 356 32.19 -29.15 -22.18
C GLU A 356 31.69 -27.69 -22.31
N LEU A 357 31.21 -27.10 -21.20
CA LEU A 357 30.72 -25.72 -21.13
C LEU A 357 31.81 -24.67 -20.85
N GLY A 358 33.01 -25.10 -20.49
CA GLY A 358 34.11 -24.27 -19.99
C GLY A 358 33.76 -23.46 -18.73
N ILE A 359 34.71 -22.65 -18.26
CA ILE A 359 34.52 -21.74 -17.12
C ILE A 359 33.31 -20.81 -17.34
N LYS A 360 33.13 -20.26 -18.55
CA LYS A 360 32.08 -19.27 -18.83
C LYS A 360 30.67 -19.87 -18.88
N GLY A 361 30.49 -21.04 -19.47
CA GLY A 361 29.19 -21.72 -19.47
C GLY A 361 28.80 -22.22 -18.08
N LEU A 362 29.75 -22.81 -17.34
CA LEU A 362 29.55 -23.16 -15.92
C LEU A 362 29.21 -21.91 -15.07
N ALA A 363 29.87 -20.77 -15.30
CA ALA A 363 29.57 -19.52 -14.60
C ALA A 363 28.17 -18.96 -14.90
N ALA A 364 27.62 -19.22 -16.10
CA ALA A 364 26.27 -18.82 -16.48
C ALA A 364 25.19 -19.65 -15.74
N LEU A 365 25.43 -20.94 -15.50
CA LEU A 365 24.50 -21.83 -14.80
C LEU A 365 24.35 -21.54 -13.28
N TYR A 366 25.19 -20.67 -12.70
CA TYR A 366 25.19 -20.37 -11.27
C TYR A 366 23.87 -19.77 -10.74
N SER A 367 23.12 -19.05 -11.57
CA SER A 367 21.79 -18.55 -11.23
C SER A 367 20.73 -19.67 -11.21
N SER A 368 20.87 -20.68 -12.07
CA SER A 368 19.95 -21.82 -12.21
C SER A 368 20.23 -23.00 -11.27
N THR A 369 21.47 -23.17 -10.78
CA THR A 369 21.90 -24.33 -9.96
C THR A 369 21.88 -23.99 -8.44
N PRO A 370 20.81 -24.29 -7.68
CA PRO A 370 20.63 -23.72 -6.33
C PRO A 370 21.51 -24.36 -5.25
N LYS A 371 22.12 -25.51 -5.55
CA LYS A 371 23.16 -26.14 -4.72
C LYS A 371 24.46 -25.31 -4.69
N ALA A 372 24.78 -24.59 -5.77
CA ALA A 372 26.02 -23.83 -5.92
C ALA A 372 26.03 -22.53 -5.08
N GLN A 373 24.84 -22.00 -4.77
CA GLN A 373 24.67 -20.70 -4.12
C GLN A 373 24.94 -20.79 -2.60
N PRO A 374 25.63 -19.79 -2.01
CA PRO A 374 26.02 -19.82 -0.60
C PRO A 374 24.81 -19.77 0.35
N GLN A 375 24.68 -20.81 1.18
CA GLN A 375 23.62 -20.92 2.19
C GLN A 375 23.70 -19.76 3.21
N PRO A 376 22.58 -19.07 3.55
CA PRO A 376 22.59 -18.00 4.54
C PRO A 376 23.15 -18.43 5.90
N GLY A 377 24.30 -17.86 6.28
CA GLY A 377 25.00 -18.16 7.53
C GLY A 377 26.09 -19.22 7.47
N GLY A 378 26.45 -19.72 6.27
CA GLY A 378 27.66 -20.52 6.06
C GLY A 378 28.78 -19.71 5.42
N ASP A 379 29.73 -19.22 6.21
CA ASP A 379 30.86 -18.39 5.76
C ASP A 379 32.07 -19.18 5.20
N GLY A 380 31.86 -20.45 4.85
CA GLY A 380 32.83 -21.32 4.15
C GLY A 380 33.87 -22.00 5.05
N THR A 381 34.24 -21.37 6.17
CA THR A 381 35.42 -21.78 6.94
C THR A 381 35.28 -23.15 7.62
N CYS A 382 35.97 -24.15 7.07
CA CYS A 382 36.43 -25.41 7.69
C CYS A 382 35.45 -26.10 8.65
N SER A 383 34.46 -26.82 8.09
CA SER A 383 33.92 -28.00 8.78
C SER A 383 34.97 -29.13 8.72
N LYS A 384 35.44 -29.62 9.86
CA LYS A 384 36.35 -30.79 9.88
C LYS A 384 35.64 -32.02 9.29
N PRO A 385 36.29 -32.84 8.46
CA PRO A 385 35.78 -34.15 8.11
C PRO A 385 35.73 -35.03 9.37
N VAL A 386 34.61 -35.71 9.59
CA VAL A 386 34.49 -36.74 10.63
C VAL A 386 34.76 -38.08 9.96
N LEU A 387 35.92 -38.67 10.26
CA LEU A 387 36.23 -40.03 9.85
C LEU A 387 35.28 -41.01 10.54
N ALA A 388 34.79 -42.01 9.79
CA ALA A 388 33.98 -43.09 10.32
C ALA A 388 34.87 -44.28 10.74
N ALA A 389 34.59 -44.84 11.91
CA ALA A 389 35.12 -46.12 12.40
C ALA A 389 34.01 -46.84 13.20
N PRO A 390 34.02 -48.18 13.27
CA PRO A 390 32.79 -48.96 13.51
C PRO A 390 32.44 -49.22 14.99
N ALA A 391 31.30 -49.88 15.19
CA ALA A 391 30.64 -50.05 16.49
C ALA A 391 31.16 -51.24 17.33
N ALA A 392 31.06 -51.10 18.66
CA ALA A 392 31.01 -52.23 19.61
C ALA A 392 30.30 -51.85 20.93
N ALA A 393 29.59 -52.84 21.49
CA ALA A 393 29.17 -53.09 22.88
C ALA A 393 29.01 -51.96 23.95
N ALA A 394 27.97 -52.15 24.79
CA ALA A 394 27.83 -51.62 26.15
C ALA A 394 28.10 -52.76 27.18
N PRO A 395 27.92 -52.64 28.53
CA PRO A 395 27.57 -51.46 29.36
C PRO A 395 28.43 -51.30 30.65
N SER A 396 28.11 -50.31 31.52
CA SER A 396 27.83 -50.49 32.99
C SER A 396 28.25 -49.34 33.96
N ALA A 397 27.59 -49.33 35.13
CA ALA A 397 28.06 -48.93 36.48
C ALA A 397 28.62 -47.52 36.81
N ALA A 398 27.71 -46.66 37.29
CA ALA A 398 27.76 -45.79 38.48
C ALA A 398 29.08 -45.52 39.26
N LYS A 399 29.30 -44.23 39.62
CA LYS A 399 29.45 -43.73 41.02
C LYS A 399 29.41 -42.20 41.10
N ALA A 400 29.32 -41.64 42.32
CA ALA A 400 29.20 -40.20 42.57
C ALA A 400 30.06 -39.74 43.76
N LYS A 401 30.62 -38.51 43.73
CA LYS A 401 30.71 -37.52 44.85
C LYS A 401 31.57 -36.28 44.55
N ALA A 402 30.96 -35.11 44.75
CA ALA A 402 31.40 -33.95 45.57
C ALA A 402 32.79 -33.24 45.46
N LYS A 403 32.71 -31.90 45.66
CA LYS A 403 33.66 -30.93 46.29
C LYS A 403 34.88 -30.35 45.54
N ALA A 404 34.70 -29.08 45.13
CA ALA A 404 35.32 -27.86 45.71
C ALA A 404 36.75 -27.37 45.37
N LYS A 405 36.81 -26.05 45.05
CA LYS A 405 37.85 -25.01 45.31
C LYS A 405 39.36 -25.31 45.14
N GLY A 406 40.01 -24.48 44.31
CA GLY A 406 41.44 -24.16 44.39
C GLY A 406 41.77 -22.81 43.73
N LYS A 407 42.65 -22.00 44.34
CA LYS A 407 43.20 -20.72 43.82
C LYS A 407 44.73 -20.84 43.78
N ALA A 408 45.38 -20.10 42.89
CA ALA A 408 46.75 -19.61 43.07
C ALA A 408 46.94 -18.25 42.36
N LYS A 409 47.73 -17.35 42.98
CA LYS A 409 48.16 -16.02 42.46
C LYS A 409 49.32 -15.53 43.35
N GLY A 410 50.29 -14.79 42.81
CA GLY A 410 51.29 -14.02 43.55
C GLY A 410 52.36 -13.45 42.63
N PRO A 411 53.39 -12.75 43.14
CA PRO A 411 53.53 -12.19 44.50
C PRO A 411 53.51 -10.64 44.49
N SER A 412 53.98 -9.98 45.55
CA SER A 412 53.98 -8.51 45.72
C SER A 412 54.70 -8.06 46.99
N GLU A 413 55.52 -7.02 46.87
CA GLU A 413 56.28 -6.36 47.93
C GLU A 413 56.43 -4.87 47.49
N GLY A 414 56.41 -3.81 48.30
CA GLY A 414 56.23 -3.54 49.75
C GLY A 414 56.32 -2.00 49.95
N ASP A 415 56.32 -1.37 51.14
CA ASP A 415 55.96 -1.78 52.51
C ASP A 415 55.86 -0.50 53.42
N ALA A 416 55.94 -0.65 54.76
CA ALA A 416 56.23 0.37 55.80
C ALA A 416 55.12 1.34 56.31
N GLN A 417 55.13 1.48 57.65
CA GLN A 417 54.19 2.09 58.60
C GLN A 417 54.17 3.64 58.68
N GLY A 418 53.16 4.21 59.39
CA GLY A 418 53.14 5.60 59.91
C GLY A 418 51.81 5.97 60.60
N ASP A 419 51.84 6.80 61.65
CA ASP A 419 50.72 7.05 62.60
C ASP A 419 50.05 8.47 62.50
N ASP A 420 49.03 8.67 63.34
CA ASP A 420 48.14 9.85 63.63
C ASP A 420 48.84 11.20 64.04
N PRO A 421 48.14 12.34 64.31
CA PRO A 421 46.77 12.79 63.97
C PRO A 421 46.57 14.32 63.60
N MET A 422 45.36 14.68 63.12
CA MET A 422 44.59 15.95 63.29
C MET A 422 44.99 17.34 62.68
N GLN A 423 43.93 18.12 62.37
CA GLN A 423 43.81 19.58 62.05
C GLN A 423 44.40 20.12 60.71
N GLY A 424 43.79 21.17 60.09
CA GLY A 424 44.60 21.98 59.14
C GLY A 424 44.07 23.00 58.11
N SER A 425 42.80 23.06 57.66
CA SER A 425 42.25 24.14 56.78
C SER A 425 42.80 24.31 55.31
N VAL A 426 42.34 25.37 54.60
CA VAL A 426 42.79 25.94 53.29
C VAL A 426 42.21 25.40 51.94
N SER A 427 41.19 26.12 51.45
CA SER A 427 41.04 26.74 50.09
C SER A 427 40.71 25.98 48.78
N THR A 428 39.67 26.52 48.10
CA THR A 428 39.44 26.70 46.64
C THR A 428 39.28 25.53 45.65
N LEU A 429 38.13 25.54 44.96
CA LEU A 429 37.83 24.89 43.67
C LEU A 429 38.44 25.66 42.48
N PRO A 430 38.54 25.03 41.29
CA PRO A 430 37.82 25.57 40.14
C PRO A 430 36.99 24.52 39.35
N PRO A 431 35.98 24.94 38.56
CA PRO A 431 35.16 24.06 37.71
C PRO A 431 35.77 23.83 36.32
N ALA A 432 35.09 23.00 35.51
CA ALA A 432 35.42 22.72 34.11
C ALA A 432 34.38 23.31 33.15
N ASP A 433 34.76 23.51 31.88
CA ASP A 433 33.87 23.60 30.71
C ASP A 433 34.64 23.15 29.44
N ASP A 434 33.95 22.56 28.46
CA ASP A 434 34.54 21.90 27.27
C ASP A 434 33.68 22.18 26.01
N GLU A 435 34.06 23.18 25.19
CA GLU A 435 33.34 23.54 23.95
C GLU A 435 33.85 22.80 22.71
N LYS A 436 32.93 22.32 21.85
CA LYS A 436 33.29 21.71 20.54
C LYS A 436 32.45 22.24 19.36
N ASN A 437 32.94 23.37 18.84
CA ASN A 437 33.20 23.69 17.42
C ASN A 437 32.36 23.00 16.31
N ASN A 438 31.78 23.79 15.41
CA ASN A 438 30.91 23.35 14.33
C ASN A 438 31.15 24.20 13.06
N ASN A 439 31.42 23.59 11.90
CA ASN A 439 31.99 24.32 10.74
C ASN A 439 31.33 23.96 9.39
N LYS A 440 31.07 24.96 8.53
CA LYS A 440 30.33 24.83 7.25
C LYS A 440 31.14 25.41 6.08
N LYS A 441 31.04 24.79 4.89
CA LYS A 441 31.61 25.29 3.62
C LYS A 441 30.56 25.98 2.73
N PRO A 442 30.95 26.98 1.92
CA PRO A 442 30.05 27.75 1.06
C PRO A 442 29.70 27.06 -0.27
N LYS A 443 28.73 27.61 -1.02
CA LYS A 443 28.15 27.03 -2.25
C LYS A 443 28.30 27.98 -3.44
N LYS A 444 28.80 27.49 -4.58
CA LYS A 444 28.91 28.25 -5.85
C LYS A 444 27.55 28.42 -6.54
N THR A 445 27.41 29.51 -7.30
CA THR A 445 26.27 29.84 -8.17
C THR A 445 26.66 29.75 -9.65
N GLY A 446 25.69 29.48 -10.54
CA GLY A 446 25.90 29.53 -11.99
C GLY A 446 24.74 28.96 -12.82
N GLY A 447 24.57 29.49 -14.05
CA GLY A 447 23.77 28.86 -15.12
C GLY A 447 22.26 29.17 -15.16
N SER A 448 21.86 30.31 -15.74
CA SER A 448 20.43 30.65 -15.95
C SER A 448 19.78 29.91 -17.14
N LYS A 449 20.53 29.64 -18.22
CA LYS A 449 19.98 29.23 -19.54
C LYS A 449 19.16 27.93 -19.53
N ALA A 450 19.50 26.93 -18.70
CA ALA A 450 18.82 25.63 -18.68
C ALA A 450 17.35 25.68 -18.23
N ASN A 451 16.92 26.78 -17.61
CA ASN A 451 15.56 26.94 -17.08
C ASN A 451 14.52 27.21 -18.21
N THR A 452 14.93 27.90 -19.27
CA THR A 452 14.01 28.37 -20.33
C THR A 452 13.51 27.24 -21.22
N THR A 453 14.40 26.38 -21.72
CA THR A 453 14.05 25.20 -22.53
C THR A 453 13.07 24.29 -21.77
N THR A 454 13.41 23.97 -20.53
CA THR A 454 12.60 23.12 -19.64
C THR A 454 11.21 23.72 -19.36
N LYS A 455 11.09 25.06 -19.26
CA LYS A 455 9.78 25.73 -19.16
C LYS A 455 8.97 25.56 -20.45
N LYS A 456 9.56 25.83 -21.63
CA LYS A 456 8.84 25.78 -22.91
C LYS A 456 8.45 24.36 -23.33
N GLU A 457 9.21 23.33 -22.94
CA GLU A 457 8.80 21.94 -23.08
C GLU A 457 7.60 21.57 -22.18
N LYS A 458 7.48 22.17 -21.00
CA LYS A 458 6.30 22.00 -20.13
C LYS A 458 5.08 22.67 -20.76
N GLU A 459 5.25 23.90 -21.23
CA GLU A 459 4.22 24.70 -21.92
C GLU A 459 3.66 23.97 -23.17
N LEU A 460 4.53 23.37 -23.99
CA LEU A 460 4.16 22.48 -25.10
C LEU A 460 3.29 21.30 -24.64
N LYS A 461 3.68 20.64 -23.54
CA LYS A 461 2.96 19.46 -23.01
C LYS A 461 1.61 19.83 -22.41
N GLU A 462 1.49 21.02 -21.83
CA GLU A 462 0.22 21.53 -21.30
C GLU A 462 -0.77 21.81 -22.43
N PHE A 463 -0.35 22.46 -23.52
CA PHE A 463 -1.19 22.62 -24.71
C PHE A 463 -1.57 21.28 -25.35
N LEU A 464 -0.65 20.32 -25.50
CA LEU A 464 -0.99 19.01 -26.08
C LEU A 464 -1.93 18.17 -25.19
N ALA A 465 -1.90 18.37 -23.87
CA ALA A 465 -2.88 17.78 -22.97
C ALA A 465 -4.26 18.43 -23.14
N MET A 466 -4.34 19.77 -23.23
CA MET A 466 -5.59 20.49 -23.54
C MET A 466 -6.17 20.05 -24.89
N GLU A 467 -5.34 19.90 -25.93
CA GLU A 467 -5.75 19.42 -27.26
C GLU A 467 -6.44 18.04 -27.16
N THR A 468 -5.81 17.10 -26.45
CA THR A 468 -6.29 15.73 -26.28
C THR A 468 -7.56 15.67 -25.42
N GLN A 469 -7.64 16.49 -24.35
CA GLN A 469 -8.82 16.59 -23.50
C GLN A 469 -10.01 17.16 -24.27
N SER A 470 -9.78 18.21 -25.08
CA SER A 470 -10.79 18.83 -25.93
C SER A 470 -11.41 17.83 -26.91
N ASP A 471 -10.56 17.05 -27.59
CA ASP A 471 -10.98 15.99 -28.52
C ASP A 471 -11.88 14.95 -27.83
N HIS A 472 -11.48 14.51 -26.63
CA HIS A 472 -12.23 13.51 -25.87
C HIS A 472 -13.57 14.05 -25.36
N THR A 473 -13.57 15.26 -24.80
CA THR A 473 -14.79 15.94 -24.31
C THR A 473 -15.77 16.19 -25.46
N MET A 474 -15.30 16.63 -26.64
CA MET A 474 -16.18 16.84 -27.80
C MET A 474 -16.66 15.54 -28.44
N SER A 475 -15.89 14.46 -28.39
CA SER A 475 -16.38 13.13 -28.81
C SER A 475 -17.56 12.68 -27.95
N SER A 476 -17.46 12.83 -26.62
CA SER A 476 -18.56 12.55 -25.69
C SER A 476 -19.77 13.45 -25.94
N LEU A 477 -19.56 14.77 -26.03
CA LEU A 477 -20.64 15.75 -26.30
C LEU A 477 -21.33 15.50 -27.64
N THR A 478 -20.59 15.12 -28.69
CA THR A 478 -21.17 14.80 -30.01
C THR A 478 -22.03 13.53 -29.95
N ALA A 479 -21.64 12.54 -29.14
CA ALA A 479 -22.44 11.35 -28.90
C ALA A 479 -23.74 11.64 -28.09
N ASP A 480 -23.74 12.68 -27.25
CA ASP A 480 -24.95 13.16 -26.57
C ASP A 480 -25.84 14.03 -27.48
N MET A 481 -25.24 14.93 -28.27
CA MET A 481 -25.93 15.70 -29.32
C MET A 481 -26.65 14.80 -30.33
N GLY A 482 -26.03 13.67 -30.68
CA GLY A 482 -26.61 12.68 -31.61
C GLY A 482 -27.86 11.95 -31.10
N LYS A 483 -28.19 12.07 -29.81
CA LYS A 483 -29.42 11.48 -29.22
C LYS A 483 -30.63 12.38 -29.38
N ASP A 484 -30.44 13.70 -29.34
CA ASP A 484 -31.47 14.71 -29.59
C ASP A 484 -30.84 15.97 -30.21
N PRO A 485 -30.70 16.04 -31.54
CA PRO A 485 -30.11 17.20 -32.20
C PRO A 485 -30.88 18.52 -32.02
N ALA A 486 -32.16 18.47 -31.61
CA ALA A 486 -32.98 19.65 -31.41
C ALA A 486 -32.67 20.33 -30.06
N ALA A 487 -32.55 19.53 -28.99
CA ALA A 487 -32.20 20.02 -27.64
C ALA A 487 -30.79 20.66 -27.56
N TRP A 488 -29.94 20.38 -28.54
CA TRP A 488 -28.57 20.92 -28.65
C TRP A 488 -28.41 22.01 -29.72
N SER A 489 -29.51 22.53 -30.28
CA SER A 489 -29.49 23.56 -31.32
C SER A 489 -28.73 24.85 -30.92
N TRP A 490 -28.71 25.20 -29.63
CA TRP A 490 -27.94 26.30 -29.06
C TRP A 490 -26.41 26.09 -29.10
N ALA A 491 -25.93 24.85 -29.22
CA ALA A 491 -24.50 24.53 -29.19
C ALA A 491 -23.81 24.74 -30.56
N ARG A 492 -24.60 24.95 -31.63
CA ARG A 492 -24.15 24.99 -33.02
C ARG A 492 -22.92 25.87 -33.23
N ASP A 493 -22.99 27.12 -32.79
CA ASP A 493 -21.95 28.13 -33.02
C ASP A 493 -20.64 27.77 -32.31
N PHE A 494 -20.73 27.14 -31.12
CA PHE A 494 -19.56 26.63 -30.40
C PHE A 494 -18.96 25.37 -31.04
N VAL A 495 -19.81 24.48 -31.59
CA VAL A 495 -19.38 23.30 -32.35
C VAL A 495 -18.68 23.74 -33.64
N GLU A 496 -19.18 24.77 -34.31
CA GLU A 496 -18.57 25.33 -35.53
C GLU A 496 -17.27 26.07 -35.22
N ALA A 497 -17.21 26.87 -34.15
CA ALA A 497 -15.97 27.49 -33.67
C ALA A 497 -14.91 26.43 -33.31
N TYR A 498 -15.30 25.36 -32.59
CA TYR A 498 -14.43 24.21 -32.29
C TYR A 498 -13.90 23.55 -33.58
N LYS A 499 -14.77 23.29 -34.56
CA LYS A 499 -14.37 22.74 -35.88
C LYS A 499 -13.39 23.67 -36.61
N GLY A 500 -13.60 24.98 -36.53
CA GLY A 500 -12.68 26.00 -37.05
C GLY A 500 -11.29 25.93 -36.40
N PHE A 501 -11.22 26.00 -35.07
CA PHE A 501 -9.95 25.86 -34.35
C PHE A 501 -9.27 24.53 -34.63
N ARG A 502 -10.01 23.42 -34.69
CA ARG A 502 -9.48 22.10 -35.00
C ARG A 502 -8.90 22.03 -36.42
N LYS A 503 -9.57 22.62 -37.40
CA LYS A 503 -9.08 22.72 -38.78
C LYS A 503 -7.77 23.51 -38.84
N ASP A 504 -7.69 24.65 -38.16
CA ASP A 504 -6.48 25.48 -38.11
C ASP A 504 -5.31 24.72 -37.44
N ILE A 505 -5.57 23.99 -36.35
CA ILE A 505 -4.57 23.17 -35.66
C ILE A 505 -4.03 22.06 -36.58
N LEU A 506 -4.91 21.35 -37.29
CA LEU A 506 -4.52 20.30 -38.23
C LEU A 506 -3.75 20.85 -39.43
N GLN A 507 -4.14 22.01 -39.94
CA GLN A 507 -3.41 22.71 -41.01
C GLN A 507 -2.00 23.11 -40.54
N LEU A 508 -1.86 23.70 -39.36
CA LEU A 508 -0.54 24.03 -38.79
C LEU A 508 0.34 22.78 -38.53
N TYR A 509 -0.25 21.63 -38.20
CA TYR A 509 0.48 20.36 -38.10
C TYR A 509 0.89 19.78 -39.48
N ALA A 510 0.19 20.12 -40.56
CA ALA A 510 0.56 19.74 -41.92
C ALA A 510 1.68 20.63 -42.46
N ASP A 511 1.55 21.95 -42.30
CA ASP A 511 2.44 22.96 -42.87
C ASP A 511 3.77 23.11 -42.13
N ASN A 512 3.79 22.88 -40.80
CA ASN A 512 4.99 23.04 -39.98
C ASN A 512 5.49 21.70 -39.44
N GLU A 513 6.52 21.16 -40.08
CA GLU A 513 7.14 19.89 -39.67
C GLU A 513 7.61 19.91 -38.20
N PHE A 514 8.11 21.03 -37.68
CA PHE A 514 8.50 21.07 -36.27
C PHE A 514 7.30 20.83 -35.35
N PHE A 515 6.10 21.33 -35.67
CA PHE A 515 4.91 21.11 -34.85
C PHE A 515 4.48 19.64 -34.87
N ARG A 516 4.52 18.99 -36.04
CA ARG A 516 4.32 17.55 -36.22
C ARG A 516 5.31 16.72 -35.39
N GLN A 517 6.60 17.03 -35.49
CA GLN A 517 7.64 16.34 -34.72
C GLN A 517 7.55 16.65 -33.22
N ALA A 518 7.18 17.87 -32.82
CA ALA A 518 6.99 18.28 -31.42
C ALA A 518 5.85 17.53 -30.73
N LYS A 519 4.72 17.29 -31.43
CA LYS A 519 3.62 16.46 -30.93
C LYS A 519 4.06 15.03 -30.62
N VAL A 520 4.83 14.40 -31.53
CA VAL A 520 5.43 13.07 -31.29
C VAL A 520 6.48 13.12 -30.17
N ALA A 521 7.30 14.17 -30.13
CA ALA A 521 8.37 14.35 -29.14
C ALA A 521 7.87 14.61 -27.72
N ALA A 522 6.67 15.17 -27.54
CA ALA A 522 6.05 15.36 -26.23
C ALA A 522 5.71 14.02 -25.55
N LEU A 523 5.31 13.02 -26.35
CA LEU A 523 4.89 11.68 -25.92
C LEU A 523 6.07 10.75 -25.56
N SER A 524 7.31 11.09 -25.93
CA SER A 524 8.48 10.23 -25.71
C SER A 524 9.75 11.02 -25.47
N SER A 525 10.40 10.81 -24.32
CA SER A 525 11.68 11.44 -23.96
C SER A 525 12.82 11.14 -24.95
N LYS A 526 12.77 9.98 -25.61
CA LYS A 526 13.69 9.59 -26.69
C LYS A 526 13.50 10.46 -27.93
N GLU A 527 12.25 10.76 -28.28
CA GLU A 527 11.92 11.64 -29.39
C GLU A 527 12.12 13.13 -29.02
N THR A 528 11.90 13.54 -27.76
CA THR A 528 12.37 14.85 -27.25
C THR A 528 13.88 15.02 -27.44
N THR A 529 14.65 13.98 -27.11
CA THR A 529 16.12 13.98 -27.25
C THR A 529 16.56 13.99 -28.72
N ARG A 530 15.83 13.32 -29.63
CA ARG A 530 16.06 13.41 -31.08
C ARG A 530 15.73 14.81 -31.61
N LEU A 531 14.63 15.41 -31.17
CA LEU A 531 14.21 16.75 -31.61
C LEU A 531 15.22 17.83 -31.16
N ARG A 532 15.70 17.76 -29.92
CA ARG A 532 16.84 18.57 -29.41
C ARG A 532 18.17 18.33 -30.15
N LYS A 533 18.31 17.24 -30.91
CA LYS A 533 19.50 16.96 -31.74
C LYS A 533 19.30 17.41 -33.19
N ALA A 534 18.06 17.40 -33.70
CA ALA A 534 17.70 17.90 -35.02
C ALA A 534 17.71 19.44 -35.08
N TYR A 535 17.34 20.10 -33.98
CA TYR A 535 17.35 21.55 -33.83
C TYR A 535 18.33 21.93 -32.70
N PRO A 536 19.40 22.70 -32.98
CA PRO A 536 20.36 23.12 -31.95
C PRO A 536 19.72 23.89 -30.78
N ASP A 537 20.42 23.98 -29.64
CA ASP A 537 19.90 24.55 -28.37
C ASP A 537 19.38 26.00 -28.45
N GLY A 538 19.68 26.74 -29.52
CA GLY A 538 19.03 28.02 -29.83
C GLY A 538 17.72 27.84 -30.60
N ASP A 539 17.79 27.20 -31.76
CA ASP A 539 16.67 27.01 -32.69
C ASP A 539 15.55 26.16 -32.08
N TYR A 540 15.88 25.15 -31.27
CA TYR A 540 14.89 24.33 -30.57
C TYR A 540 14.01 25.17 -29.64
N VAL A 541 14.59 26.11 -28.89
CA VAL A 541 13.84 27.00 -28.00
C VAL A 541 13.04 28.03 -28.79
N ALA A 542 13.58 28.54 -29.89
CA ALA A 542 12.86 29.44 -30.80
C ALA A 542 11.63 28.73 -31.40
N LYS A 543 11.78 27.49 -31.86
CA LYS A 543 10.70 26.67 -32.44
C LYS A 543 9.66 26.22 -31.42
N LEU A 544 10.05 25.95 -30.16
CA LEU A 544 9.08 25.76 -29.06
C LEU A 544 8.29 27.05 -28.75
N CYS A 545 8.93 28.23 -28.82
CA CYS A 545 8.23 29.50 -28.69
C CYS A 545 7.28 29.73 -29.88
N GLU A 546 7.68 29.39 -31.10
CA GLU A 546 6.84 29.46 -32.31
C GLU A 546 5.58 28.59 -32.17
N PHE A 547 5.72 27.35 -31.68
CA PHE A 547 4.58 26.47 -31.37
C PHE A 547 3.63 27.12 -30.37
N ALA A 548 4.16 27.61 -29.23
CA ALA A 548 3.36 28.22 -28.18
C ALA A 548 2.64 29.50 -28.63
N CYS A 549 3.21 30.25 -29.58
CA CYS A 549 2.60 31.45 -30.14
C CYS A 549 1.58 31.16 -31.26
N GLN A 550 1.78 30.11 -32.07
CA GLN A 550 0.91 29.79 -33.22
C GLN A 550 -0.21 28.79 -32.86
N LEU A 551 0.13 27.62 -32.31
CA LEU A 551 -0.88 26.63 -31.92
C LEU A 551 -1.51 26.94 -30.56
N GLY A 552 -0.76 27.46 -29.59
CA GLY A 552 -1.26 27.69 -28.23
C GLY A 552 -2.61 28.41 -28.16
N PRO A 553 -2.80 29.57 -28.83
CA PRO A 553 -4.08 30.27 -28.86
C PRO A 553 -5.21 29.50 -29.56
N LYS A 554 -4.89 28.68 -30.58
CA LYS A 554 -5.88 27.86 -31.29
C LYS A 554 -6.32 26.67 -30.44
N ILE A 555 -5.38 26.02 -29.75
CA ILE A 555 -5.64 24.94 -28.79
C ILE A 555 -6.49 25.47 -27.62
N GLN A 556 -6.17 26.65 -27.08
CA GLN A 556 -6.95 27.27 -26.01
C GLN A 556 -8.38 27.58 -26.49
N GLY A 557 -8.54 28.24 -27.64
CA GLY A 557 -9.87 28.52 -28.20
C GLY A 557 -10.69 27.26 -28.48
N MET A 558 -10.04 26.18 -28.89
CA MET A 558 -10.66 24.85 -29.04
C MET A 558 -11.16 24.32 -27.68
N TYR A 559 -10.29 24.33 -26.66
CA TYR A 559 -10.61 23.90 -25.29
C TYR A 559 -11.77 24.70 -24.67
N ASP A 560 -11.72 26.02 -24.77
CA ASP A 560 -12.73 26.94 -24.24
C ASP A 560 -14.13 26.69 -24.83
N CYS A 561 -14.20 26.28 -26.10
CA CYS A 561 -15.47 25.85 -26.72
C CYS A 561 -15.99 24.57 -26.06
N THR A 562 -15.13 23.58 -25.81
CA THR A 562 -15.55 22.30 -25.18
C THR A 562 -16.07 22.48 -23.76
N VAL A 563 -15.43 23.37 -22.99
CA VAL A 563 -15.84 23.69 -21.61
C VAL A 563 -17.18 24.40 -21.59
N LYS A 564 -17.39 25.40 -22.46
CA LYS A 564 -18.67 26.12 -22.56
C LYS A 564 -19.82 25.22 -22.98
N ILE A 565 -19.61 24.37 -23.99
CA ILE A 565 -20.63 23.39 -24.41
C ILE A 565 -20.95 22.45 -23.25
N ARG A 566 -19.96 21.96 -22.50
CA ARG A 566 -20.21 21.08 -21.34
C ARG A 566 -21.02 21.79 -20.25
N GLN A 567 -20.61 22.99 -19.84
CA GLN A 567 -21.30 23.79 -18.82
C GLN A 567 -22.76 24.07 -19.20
N MET A 568 -23.02 24.45 -20.46
CA MET A 568 -24.38 24.71 -20.93
C MET A 568 -25.22 23.42 -21.07
N ALA A 569 -24.59 22.29 -21.41
CA ALA A 569 -25.27 21.00 -21.47
C ALA A 569 -25.71 20.50 -20.08
N ASP A 570 -24.82 20.59 -19.09
CA ASP A 570 -25.12 20.22 -17.70
C ASP A 570 -26.21 21.15 -17.11
N ALA A 571 -26.17 22.45 -17.43
CA ALA A 571 -27.23 23.39 -17.07
C ALA A 571 -28.58 23.07 -17.75
N HIS A 572 -28.58 22.69 -19.04
CA HIS A 572 -29.80 22.34 -19.76
C HIS A 572 -30.40 21.01 -19.26
N ALA A 573 -29.57 20.02 -18.92
CA ALA A 573 -30.02 18.76 -18.31
C ALA A 573 -30.74 19.01 -16.97
N ASN A 574 -30.20 19.92 -16.14
CA ASN A 574 -30.82 20.32 -14.88
C ASN A 574 -32.16 21.08 -15.08
N ALA A 575 -32.32 21.81 -16.20
CA ALA A 575 -33.53 22.59 -16.48
C ALA A 575 -34.70 21.76 -17.06
N VAL A 576 -34.43 20.60 -17.66
CA VAL A 576 -35.44 19.77 -18.36
C VAL A 576 -36.03 18.66 -17.47
N ALA A 577 -35.45 18.39 -16.30
CA ALA A 577 -35.94 17.37 -15.38
C ALA A 577 -37.35 17.69 -14.84
N PRO A 578 -38.39 16.88 -15.13
CA PRO A 578 -39.75 17.18 -14.67
C PRO A 578 -39.90 16.91 -13.16
N PRO A 579 -40.73 17.69 -12.44
CA PRO A 579 -40.99 17.45 -11.02
C PRO A 579 -41.65 16.07 -10.82
N LYS A 580 -41.08 15.26 -9.93
CA LYS A 580 -41.53 13.89 -9.68
C LYS A 580 -42.98 13.87 -9.15
N PRO A 581 -43.88 13.04 -9.70
CA PRO A 581 -45.25 12.93 -9.19
C PRO A 581 -45.26 12.25 -7.81
N SER A 582 -45.98 12.84 -6.86
CA SER A 582 -46.27 12.22 -5.57
C SER A 582 -47.50 11.32 -5.64
N SER A 583 -47.44 10.14 -5.02
CA SER A 583 -48.56 9.18 -5.06
C SER A 583 -48.77 8.45 -3.72
N LYS A 584 -49.82 8.89 -3.01
CA LYS A 584 -50.77 8.11 -2.18
C LYS A 584 -50.22 7.02 -1.23
N GLY A 585 -50.59 6.97 0.06
CA GLY A 585 -51.50 7.83 0.82
C GLY A 585 -52.22 7.05 1.94
N VAL A 586 -52.72 7.75 2.96
CA VAL A 586 -53.57 7.18 4.03
C VAL A 586 -54.78 8.10 4.24
N SER A 587 -55.94 7.50 4.55
CA SER A 587 -57.23 8.18 4.69
C SER A 587 -57.55 8.53 6.15
N CYS A 588 -58.06 9.74 6.41
CA CYS A 588 -59.12 9.95 7.41
C CYS A 588 -59.88 11.29 7.25
N CYS A 589 -61.20 11.16 7.12
CA CYS A 589 -62.30 12.08 7.46
C CYS A 589 -62.04 13.61 7.67
N GLY A 590 -62.39 14.41 6.65
CA GLY A 590 -63.55 15.32 6.70
C GLY A 590 -63.49 16.65 7.47
N PHE A 591 -63.59 17.77 6.73
CA PHE A 591 -64.59 18.82 6.97
C PHE A 591 -64.81 19.64 5.68
N GLU A 592 -66.04 20.11 5.42
CA GLU A 592 -66.37 21.01 4.31
C GLU A 592 -66.58 22.46 4.78
N ALA A 593 -66.53 23.38 3.82
CA ALA A 593 -66.93 24.81 3.84
C ALA A 593 -65.82 25.85 4.06
N LEU A 594 -65.31 26.42 2.96
CA LEU A 594 -65.72 27.77 2.51
C LEU A 594 -65.16 28.06 1.10
N LEU A 595 -65.90 28.85 0.34
CA LEU A 595 -65.60 29.27 -1.04
C LEU A 595 -65.42 30.79 -1.07
N GLU A 596 -64.83 31.29 -2.16
CA GLU A 596 -64.68 32.71 -2.50
C GLU A 596 -63.84 33.60 -1.57
N LEU A 597 -62.65 33.98 -2.07
CA LEU A 597 -62.45 35.39 -2.46
C LEU A 597 -61.32 35.49 -3.49
N LYS A 598 -61.60 36.15 -4.62
CA LYS A 598 -60.60 36.59 -5.60
C LYS A 598 -60.36 38.07 -5.38
N GLU A 599 -59.11 38.49 -5.27
CA GLU A 599 -58.77 39.89 -5.55
C GLU A 599 -57.42 40.02 -6.26
N LYS A 600 -57.33 41.04 -7.13
CA LYS A 600 -56.14 41.35 -7.94
C LYS A 600 -55.62 42.72 -7.51
N VAL A 601 -54.36 42.82 -7.11
CA VAL A 601 -53.61 44.08 -7.09
C VAL A 601 -52.21 43.83 -7.67
N PRO A 602 -51.74 44.60 -8.66
CA PRO A 602 -50.45 44.39 -9.31
C PRO A 602 -49.29 45.07 -8.55
N LEU A 603 -48.09 44.50 -8.66
CA LEU A 603 -46.84 45.18 -8.25
C LEU A 603 -46.38 46.17 -9.34
N PRO A 604 -45.83 47.35 -8.97
CA PRO A 604 -45.53 48.42 -9.91
C PRO A 604 -44.15 48.31 -10.58
N LEU A 605 -44.07 48.79 -11.82
CA LEU A 605 -42.82 49.19 -12.48
C LEU A 605 -42.39 50.59 -11.98
N PRO A 606 -41.11 50.82 -11.62
CA PRO A 606 -40.51 52.14 -11.62
C PRO A 606 -39.87 52.44 -12.99
N ALA A 607 -40.00 53.68 -13.48
CA ALA A 607 -39.51 54.10 -14.79
C ALA A 607 -38.59 55.33 -14.73
N THR A 608 -37.73 55.45 -15.74
CA THR A 608 -37.15 56.71 -16.28
C THR A 608 -36.39 57.67 -15.34
N SER A 609 -35.05 57.63 -15.44
CA SER A 609 -34.15 58.75 -15.81
C SER A 609 -34.47 60.18 -15.30
N THR A 610 -33.54 60.87 -14.62
CA THR A 610 -32.44 61.70 -15.20
C THR A 610 -31.75 62.49 -14.05
N PRO A 611 -30.65 63.27 -14.24
CA PRO A 611 -29.77 63.44 -15.40
C PRO A 611 -28.33 62.96 -15.13
N ALA A 612 -27.37 63.30 -15.99
CA ALA A 612 -25.97 62.91 -15.84
C ALA A 612 -25.11 63.96 -15.10
N GLU A 613 -24.39 63.55 -14.05
CA GLU A 613 -23.11 64.14 -13.68
C GLU A 613 -21.98 63.27 -14.24
N VAL A 614 -21.08 63.85 -15.03
CA VAL A 614 -19.91 63.14 -15.58
C VAL A 614 -18.80 63.13 -14.53
N ASN A 615 -18.97 62.31 -13.50
CA ASN A 615 -17.95 62.12 -12.47
C ASN A 615 -17.01 60.98 -12.90
N THR A 616 -15.78 61.30 -13.30
CA THR A 616 -14.82 60.37 -13.92
C THR A 616 -14.13 59.43 -12.92
N GLY A 617 -14.87 58.98 -11.90
CA GLY A 617 -14.39 58.03 -10.90
C GLY A 617 -14.43 56.59 -11.40
N GLY A 618 -13.26 55.96 -11.54
CA GLY A 618 -13.18 54.51 -11.78
C GLY A 618 -13.71 53.73 -10.58
N ALA A 619 -14.30 52.56 -10.83
CA ALA A 619 -14.80 51.68 -9.77
C ALA A 619 -13.65 51.14 -8.90
N TYR A 620 -13.99 50.72 -7.68
CA TYR A 620 -13.08 50.18 -6.67
C TYR A 620 -13.55 48.81 -6.17
N ARG A 621 -12.60 47.89 -6.04
CA ARG A 621 -12.73 46.61 -5.31
C ARG A 621 -11.47 46.36 -4.49
N GLU A 622 -11.64 45.70 -3.36
CA GLU A 622 -10.52 45.32 -2.49
C GLU A 622 -10.74 43.91 -1.94
N ILE A 623 -9.85 42.99 -2.33
CA ILE A 623 -9.96 41.56 -2.03
C ILE A 623 -8.99 41.19 -0.90
N PRO A 624 -9.46 40.90 0.33
CA PRO A 624 -8.59 40.51 1.43
C PRO A 624 -7.99 39.12 1.14
N THR A 625 -6.65 39.04 1.16
CA THR A 625 -5.89 37.87 0.68
C THR A 625 -4.80 37.47 1.67
N PRO A 626 -4.71 36.17 2.06
CA PRO A 626 -3.60 35.65 2.85
C PRO A 626 -2.23 35.90 2.20
N GLY A 627 -1.27 36.39 2.99
CA GLY A 627 0.04 36.85 2.50
C GLY A 627 0.91 35.78 1.82
N ASN A 628 0.61 34.49 2.02
CA ASN A 628 1.24 33.36 1.33
C ASN A 628 0.70 33.12 -0.10
N LEU A 629 -0.54 33.54 -0.40
CA LEU A 629 -1.15 33.36 -1.72
C LEU A 629 -0.74 34.44 -2.73
N ILE A 630 -0.33 35.62 -2.25
CA ILE A 630 0.22 36.70 -3.09
C ILE A 630 1.42 36.25 -3.94
N GLY A 631 2.20 35.25 -3.49
CA GLY A 631 3.29 34.67 -4.28
C GLY A 631 2.83 34.02 -5.60
N GLY A 632 1.59 33.54 -5.67
CA GLY A 632 0.97 33.02 -6.90
C GLY A 632 0.57 34.15 -7.85
N LEU A 633 -0.23 35.10 -7.37
CA LEU A 633 -0.71 36.26 -8.14
C LEU A 633 0.42 37.17 -8.65
N MET A 634 1.47 37.39 -7.84
CA MET A 634 2.67 38.12 -8.27
C MET A 634 3.51 37.31 -9.26
N GLY A 635 3.45 35.97 -9.20
CA GLY A 635 4.27 35.07 -10.01
C GLY A 635 5.76 35.41 -9.96
N ARG A 636 6.47 35.19 -11.08
CA ARG A 636 7.82 35.74 -11.27
C ARG A 636 7.74 37.11 -11.95
N GLY A 637 7.73 38.18 -11.16
CA GLY A 637 7.90 39.55 -11.64
C GLY A 637 6.60 40.28 -12.06
N GLY A 638 5.47 39.97 -11.44
CA GLY A 638 4.17 40.58 -11.74
C GLY A 638 3.46 39.99 -12.96
N ALA A 639 3.88 38.82 -13.44
CA ALA A 639 3.44 38.26 -14.72
C ALA A 639 1.93 38.00 -14.79
N THR A 640 1.34 37.39 -13.76
CA THR A 640 -0.10 37.06 -13.70
C THR A 640 -0.95 38.34 -13.67
N ILE A 641 -0.64 39.27 -12.74
CA ILE A 641 -1.23 40.63 -12.72
C ILE A 641 -1.12 41.33 -14.09
N THR A 642 0.00 41.16 -14.80
CA THR A 642 0.21 41.76 -16.13
C THR A 642 -0.66 41.10 -17.20
N GLY A 643 -0.88 39.78 -17.13
CA GLY A 643 -1.84 39.07 -17.98
C GLY A 643 -3.27 39.55 -17.75
N ILE A 644 -3.70 39.59 -16.49
CA ILE A 644 -5.04 40.08 -16.10
C ILE A 644 -5.24 41.53 -16.58
N ARG A 645 -4.30 42.46 -16.31
CA ARG A 645 -4.39 43.84 -16.81
C ARG A 645 -4.40 43.96 -18.35
N LYS A 646 -3.83 42.99 -19.07
CA LYS A 646 -3.86 42.94 -20.54
C LYS A 646 -5.23 42.48 -21.06
N ASN A 647 -5.85 41.52 -20.37
CA ASN A 647 -7.16 40.98 -20.72
C ASN A 647 -8.31 41.91 -20.27
N HIS A 648 -8.09 42.71 -19.22
CA HIS A 648 -9.03 43.71 -18.70
C HIS A 648 -8.43 45.13 -18.83
N PRO A 649 -8.34 45.69 -20.06
CA PRO A 649 -7.82 47.03 -20.28
C PRO A 649 -8.61 48.08 -19.49
N GLY A 650 -7.92 49.13 -19.05
CA GLY A 650 -8.50 50.15 -18.15
C GLY A 650 -8.52 49.77 -16.66
N VAL A 651 -8.05 48.57 -16.29
CA VAL A 651 -7.97 48.12 -14.88
C VAL A 651 -6.54 48.18 -14.34
N THR A 652 -6.40 48.68 -13.11
CA THR A 652 -5.18 48.75 -12.31
C THR A 652 -5.32 47.88 -11.08
N ILE A 653 -4.45 46.86 -10.97
CA ILE A 653 -4.42 45.93 -9.82
C ILE A 653 -3.19 46.25 -8.96
N LYS A 654 -3.38 46.67 -7.71
CA LYS A 654 -2.33 46.93 -6.73
C LYS A 654 -2.39 45.88 -5.61
N VAL A 655 -1.24 45.43 -5.13
CA VAL A 655 -1.16 44.55 -3.95
C VAL A 655 -0.64 45.38 -2.78
N ASN A 656 -1.45 45.47 -1.72
CA ASN A 656 -1.12 46.15 -0.47
C ASN A 656 -0.78 45.09 0.59
N GLN A 657 0.52 44.85 0.82
CA GLN A 657 1.01 43.89 1.80
C GLN A 657 1.84 44.62 2.87
N PRO A 658 1.24 44.98 4.03
CA PRO A 658 1.97 45.59 5.14
C PRO A 658 3.05 44.64 5.66
N ALA A 659 4.22 45.20 6.01
CA ALA A 659 5.35 44.41 6.48
C ALA A 659 5.02 43.67 7.79
N GLY A 660 4.99 42.33 7.73
CA GLY A 660 4.67 41.47 8.87
C GLY A 660 3.19 41.11 9.05
N ALA A 661 2.28 41.60 8.20
CA ALA A 661 0.87 41.21 8.26
C ALA A 661 0.62 39.82 7.65
N SER A 662 -0.24 39.03 8.30
CA SER A 662 -0.70 37.72 7.81
C SER A 662 -1.71 37.85 6.66
N MET A 663 -2.49 38.93 6.67
CA MET A 663 -3.41 39.33 5.62
C MET A 663 -2.86 40.56 4.89
N ALA A 664 -3.19 40.63 3.60
CA ALA A 664 -2.91 41.73 2.70
C ALA A 664 -4.17 41.98 1.86
N SER A 665 -4.17 42.99 0.99
CA SER A 665 -5.31 43.24 0.09
C SER A 665 -4.90 43.45 -1.35
N ILE A 666 -5.76 43.01 -2.28
CA ILE A 666 -5.63 43.25 -3.71
C ILE A 666 -6.64 44.32 -4.08
N ILE A 667 -6.16 45.53 -4.37
CA ILE A 667 -6.97 46.69 -4.73
C ILE A 667 -7.07 46.75 -6.25
N ILE A 668 -8.28 46.65 -6.78
CA ILE A 668 -8.59 46.68 -8.21
C ILE A 668 -9.37 47.97 -8.49
N THR A 669 -8.80 48.86 -9.31
CA THR A 669 -9.44 50.13 -9.71
C THR A 669 -9.41 50.33 -11.22
N GLY A 670 -10.50 50.84 -11.81
CA GLY A 670 -10.56 51.00 -13.28
C GLY A 670 -11.97 51.26 -13.82
N ASP A 671 -12.17 50.93 -15.11
CA ASP A 671 -13.49 50.98 -15.75
C ASP A 671 -14.52 50.14 -14.95
N PRO A 672 -15.67 50.70 -14.53
CA PRO A 672 -16.70 49.99 -13.78
C PRO A 672 -17.22 48.69 -14.43
N LYS A 673 -17.14 48.55 -15.75
CA LYS A 673 -17.51 47.33 -16.49
C LYS A 673 -16.43 46.25 -16.42
N MET A 674 -15.17 46.65 -16.29
CA MET A 674 -14.02 45.75 -16.37
C MET A 674 -13.51 45.32 -14.99
N VAL A 675 -13.70 46.13 -13.95
CA VAL A 675 -13.28 45.81 -12.56
C VAL A 675 -13.88 44.49 -12.04
N PRO A 676 -15.19 44.17 -12.19
CA PRO A 676 -15.75 42.89 -11.74
C PRO A 676 -15.19 41.68 -12.51
N SER A 677 -14.89 41.85 -13.81
CA SER A 677 -14.31 40.79 -14.64
C SER A 677 -12.83 40.53 -14.27
N ALA A 678 -12.08 41.60 -13.96
CA ALA A 678 -10.73 41.49 -13.42
C ALA A 678 -10.68 40.93 -11.99
N GLU A 679 -11.73 41.17 -11.19
CA GLU A 679 -11.92 40.56 -9.87
C GLU A 679 -12.08 39.04 -10.00
N VAL A 680 -12.96 38.55 -10.89
CA VAL A 680 -13.08 37.11 -11.21
C VAL A 680 -11.76 36.54 -11.72
N ALA A 681 -11.09 37.19 -12.68
CA ALA A 681 -9.80 36.71 -13.18
C ALA A 681 -8.70 36.66 -12.11
N VAL A 682 -8.68 37.61 -11.14
CA VAL A 682 -7.77 37.55 -9.99
C VAL A 682 -8.06 36.33 -9.09
N VAL A 683 -9.33 35.97 -8.90
CA VAL A 683 -9.74 34.77 -8.15
C VAL A 683 -9.29 33.51 -8.90
N GLU A 684 -9.59 33.41 -10.20
CA GLU A 684 -9.32 32.22 -11.03
C GLU A 684 -7.82 31.95 -11.21
N ASP A 685 -7.04 32.92 -11.73
CA ASP A 685 -5.61 32.75 -12.02
C ASP A 685 -4.76 32.52 -10.76
N SER A 686 -5.19 33.05 -9.61
CA SER A 686 -4.46 32.89 -8.35
C SER A 686 -4.71 31.54 -7.70
N TRP A 687 -5.93 31.00 -7.82
CA TRP A 687 -6.45 29.95 -6.93
C TRP A 687 -7.03 28.73 -7.67
N GLY A 688 -7.06 28.73 -9.00
CA GLY A 688 -7.35 27.55 -9.82
C GLY A 688 -8.84 27.29 -10.06
N GLY A 689 -9.64 28.35 -10.19
CA GLY A 689 -11.08 28.27 -10.50
C GLY A 689 -11.99 27.89 -9.32
N CYS A 690 -11.47 27.21 -8.29
CA CYS A 690 -12.22 27.00 -7.05
C CYS A 690 -12.28 28.31 -6.22
N PRO A 691 -13.46 28.83 -5.85
CA PRO A 691 -13.55 29.92 -4.89
C PRO A 691 -12.99 29.46 -3.54
N ILE A 692 -12.05 30.22 -2.96
CA ILE A 692 -11.43 29.85 -1.68
C ILE A 692 -12.41 30.01 -0.53
N TYR A 693 -13.06 28.90 -0.20
CA TYR A 693 -13.22 28.49 1.18
C TYR A 693 -12.13 27.47 1.50
N ALA A 694 -11.12 27.89 2.27
CA ALA A 694 -10.03 27.01 2.71
C ALA A 694 -10.48 26.12 3.89
N GLY A 695 -11.40 25.20 3.60
CA GLY A 695 -11.96 24.23 4.53
C GLY A 695 -12.19 22.89 3.83
N GLY A 696 -12.61 21.91 4.62
CA GLY A 696 -12.97 20.58 4.15
C GLY A 696 -12.92 19.55 5.28
N ILE A 697 -13.59 18.41 5.10
CA ILE A 697 -13.79 17.44 6.19
C ILE A 697 -12.60 16.47 6.33
N ILE A 698 -12.11 16.32 7.57
CA ILE A 698 -11.12 15.30 7.93
C ILE A 698 -11.66 14.45 9.09
N ALA A 699 -11.99 13.20 8.80
CA ALA A 699 -12.30 12.18 9.80
C ALA A 699 -11.03 11.54 10.38
N MET A 700 -11.03 11.22 11.67
CA MET A 700 -10.00 10.40 12.31
C MET A 700 -10.64 9.42 13.30
N VAL A 701 -10.72 8.15 12.91
CA VAL A 701 -11.25 7.05 13.73
C VAL A 701 -10.11 6.25 14.35
N SER A 702 -10.32 5.68 15.55
CA SER A 702 -9.31 4.91 16.27
C SER A 702 -9.13 3.50 15.68
N GLU A 703 -7.90 2.97 15.66
CA GLU A 703 -7.56 1.65 15.06
C GLU A 703 -8.32 0.45 15.66
N ASP A 704 -8.97 0.61 16.82
CA ASP A 704 -9.75 -0.39 17.54
C ASP A 704 -11.28 -0.28 17.33
N VAL A 705 -11.74 0.72 16.60
CA VAL A 705 -13.16 0.93 16.23
C VAL A 705 -13.37 0.48 14.78
N PRO A 706 -14.29 -0.46 14.50
CA PRO A 706 -14.71 -0.78 13.13
C PRO A 706 -15.27 0.46 12.44
N CYS A 707 -14.88 0.68 11.19
CA CYS A 707 -15.34 1.83 10.40
C CYS A 707 -15.29 1.48 8.91
N THR A 708 -16.28 1.96 8.16
CA THR A 708 -16.27 2.05 6.69
C THR A 708 -16.79 3.43 6.26
N VAL A 709 -16.38 3.91 5.09
CA VAL A 709 -17.01 5.10 4.48
C VAL A 709 -18.31 4.63 3.82
N ASP A 710 -19.42 5.22 4.26
CA ASP A 710 -20.78 4.86 3.85
C ASP A 710 -21.26 5.79 2.74
N TYR A 711 -21.11 7.11 2.95
CA TYR A 711 -21.45 8.15 1.99
C TYR A 711 -20.43 9.30 2.02
N GLN A 712 -20.25 9.96 0.88
CA GLN A 712 -19.45 11.19 0.78
C GLN A 712 -20.03 12.09 -0.33
N TRP A 713 -20.20 13.37 -0.01
CA TRP A 713 -20.67 14.39 -0.94
C TRP A 713 -19.85 15.68 -0.77
N CYS A 714 -19.66 16.41 -1.88
CA CYS A 714 -18.92 17.67 -1.91
C CYS A 714 -19.52 18.57 -2.99
N GLY A 715 -19.85 19.81 -2.64
CA GLY A 715 -20.45 20.78 -3.54
C GLY A 715 -20.17 22.22 -3.12
N GLU A 716 -20.68 23.18 -3.88
CA GLU A 716 -20.41 24.62 -3.63
C GLU A 716 -20.99 25.12 -2.30
N GLN A 717 -22.02 24.44 -1.80
CA GLN A 717 -22.73 24.76 -0.55
C GLN A 717 -22.10 24.10 0.69
N GLY A 718 -21.27 23.06 0.54
CA GLY A 718 -20.65 22.36 1.67
C GLY A 718 -20.05 20.99 1.34
N GLU A 719 -19.79 20.22 2.39
CA GLU A 719 -19.29 18.84 2.33
C GLU A 719 -20.02 17.95 3.35
N LEU A 720 -20.15 16.66 3.03
CA LEU A 720 -20.71 15.61 3.87
C LEU A 720 -19.81 14.36 3.82
N LEU A 721 -19.61 13.70 4.96
CA LEU A 721 -18.87 12.43 5.07
C LEU A 721 -19.52 11.54 6.13
N SER A 722 -20.21 10.48 5.70
CA SER A 722 -20.85 9.50 6.58
C SER A 722 -19.97 8.27 6.77
N LEU A 723 -19.78 7.89 8.02
CA LEU A 723 -18.92 6.80 8.47
C LEU A 723 -19.77 5.79 9.25
N ARG A 724 -19.80 4.55 8.77
CA ARG A 724 -20.53 3.46 9.43
C ARG A 724 -19.63 2.80 10.48
N LEU A 725 -19.97 3.00 11.75
CA LEU A 725 -19.29 2.47 12.93
C LEU A 725 -20.06 1.27 13.48
N ASP A 726 -19.79 0.09 12.90
CA ASP A 726 -20.64 -1.11 13.00
C ASP A 726 -22.10 -0.81 12.58
N GLU A 727 -23.03 -0.68 13.53
CA GLU A 727 -24.47 -0.46 13.30
C GLU A 727 -24.92 1.01 13.50
N SER A 728 -23.99 1.92 13.84
CA SER A 728 -24.27 3.34 14.01
C SER A 728 -23.65 4.16 12.87
N LEU A 729 -24.40 5.11 12.32
CA LEU A 729 -23.91 5.98 11.26
C LEU A 729 -23.52 7.36 11.83
N VAL A 730 -22.25 7.73 11.68
CA VAL A 730 -21.74 9.05 12.09
C VAL A 730 -21.45 9.91 10.87
N THR A 731 -22.23 10.97 10.69
CA THR A 731 -22.04 11.93 9.60
C THR A 731 -21.29 13.15 10.10
N LEU A 732 -20.14 13.44 9.50
CA LEU A 732 -19.48 14.72 9.63
C LEU A 732 -19.95 15.61 8.50
N ALA A 733 -20.20 16.89 8.76
CA ALA A 733 -20.61 17.83 7.75
C ALA A 733 -19.96 19.22 7.95
N TRP A 734 -19.88 19.99 6.87
CA TRP A 734 -19.45 21.39 6.90
C TRP A 734 -20.25 22.18 5.87
N ARG A 735 -21.10 23.08 6.36
CA ARG A 735 -21.90 23.98 5.53
C ARG A 735 -21.12 25.28 5.32
N ARG A 736 -20.87 25.64 4.06
CA ARG A 736 -20.12 26.86 3.71
C ARG A 736 -20.99 28.09 4.03
N PRO A 737 -20.42 29.26 4.34
CA PRO A 737 -21.19 30.48 4.61
C PRO A 737 -21.65 31.16 3.30
N THR A 738 -22.50 30.47 2.54
CA THR A 738 -23.22 30.95 1.34
C THR A 738 -24.64 31.40 1.71
N LYS A 739 -25.47 31.77 0.72
CA LYS A 739 -26.92 32.05 0.91
C LYS A 739 -27.83 30.91 0.44
N ASP A 740 -27.41 30.17 -0.57
CA ASP A 740 -28.08 28.97 -1.08
C ASP A 740 -27.42 27.73 -0.46
N HIS A 741 -28.27 26.77 -0.07
CA HIS A 741 -27.95 25.56 0.69
C HIS A 741 -28.91 24.39 0.42
N ASP A 742 -29.83 24.53 -0.55
CA ASP A 742 -30.95 23.61 -0.72
C ASP A 742 -30.51 22.18 -1.05
N LEU A 743 -29.35 22.02 -1.71
CA LEU A 743 -28.76 20.73 -2.02
C LEU A 743 -28.07 20.12 -0.80
N PHE A 744 -27.29 20.91 -0.04
CA PHE A 744 -26.65 20.44 1.20
C PHE A 744 -27.71 19.95 2.20
N ASP A 745 -28.80 20.71 2.38
CA ASP A 745 -29.87 20.37 3.32
C ASP A 745 -30.69 19.16 2.84
N ALA A 746 -30.93 19.01 1.53
CA ALA A 746 -31.59 17.85 0.95
C ALA A 746 -30.75 16.56 1.01
N GLU A 747 -29.44 16.66 0.77
CA GLU A 747 -28.49 15.54 0.90
C GLU A 747 -28.38 15.07 2.36
N LEU A 748 -28.22 16.02 3.29
CA LEU A 748 -28.22 15.74 4.73
C LEU A 748 -29.51 15.06 5.19
N MET A 749 -30.67 15.53 4.71
CA MET A 749 -31.97 14.90 5.02
C MET A 749 -32.18 13.56 4.32
N THR A 750 -31.55 13.31 3.18
CA THR A 750 -31.58 12.00 2.52
C THR A 750 -30.88 10.95 3.40
N ILE A 751 -29.71 11.29 3.95
CA ILE A 751 -28.98 10.46 4.92
C ILE A 751 -29.82 10.24 6.19
N ALA A 752 -30.35 11.32 6.78
CA ALA A 752 -31.17 11.26 7.99
C ALA A 752 -32.40 10.36 7.84
N THR A 753 -33.10 10.50 6.71
CA THR A 753 -34.33 9.74 6.41
C THR A 753 -34.03 8.28 6.15
N ALA A 754 -32.99 7.96 5.35
CA ALA A 754 -32.61 6.57 5.06
C ALA A 754 -32.19 5.82 6.34
N THR A 755 -31.35 6.44 7.17
CA THR A 755 -30.85 5.85 8.42
C THR A 755 -32.00 5.61 9.41
N THR A 756 -32.91 6.57 9.53
CA THR A 756 -34.10 6.45 10.40
C THR A 756 -35.09 5.41 9.89
N ALA A 757 -35.28 5.29 8.57
CA ALA A 757 -36.12 4.25 7.98
C ALA A 757 -35.54 2.83 8.13
N ALA A 758 -34.21 2.70 8.23
CA ALA A 758 -33.53 1.45 8.56
C ALA A 758 -33.60 1.09 10.06
N GLY A 759 -34.02 2.03 10.92
CA GLY A 759 -33.98 1.88 12.39
C GLY A 759 -32.57 2.01 12.98
N GLU A 760 -31.62 2.56 12.22
CA GLU A 760 -30.21 2.71 12.63
C GLU A 760 -30.01 4.00 13.45
N ALA A 761 -29.07 3.95 14.41
CA ALA A 761 -28.72 5.10 15.24
C ALA A 761 -27.80 6.06 14.45
N TRP A 762 -28.24 7.30 14.29
CA TRP A 762 -27.55 8.34 13.53
C TRP A 762 -27.02 9.44 14.43
N LEU A 763 -25.78 9.88 14.21
CA LEU A 763 -25.26 11.13 14.77
C LEU A 763 -24.63 11.97 13.65
N CYS A 764 -25.16 13.17 13.43
CA CYS A 764 -24.51 14.18 12.62
C CYS A 764 -23.77 15.19 13.51
N LEU A 765 -22.56 15.62 13.11
CA LEU A 765 -21.76 16.65 13.77
C LEU A 765 -21.27 17.67 12.74
N VAL A 766 -21.59 18.94 12.91
CA VAL A 766 -21.55 19.92 11.81
C VAL A 766 -21.10 21.30 12.27
N ASP A 767 -20.31 21.99 11.45
CA ASP A 767 -20.32 23.46 11.39
C ASP A 767 -21.42 23.87 10.40
N HIS A 768 -22.58 24.28 10.92
CA HIS A 768 -23.74 24.61 10.10
C HIS A 768 -23.68 26.06 9.59
N ASN A 769 -22.84 26.93 10.15
CA ASN A 769 -22.90 28.40 10.03
C ASN A 769 -24.31 29.03 10.35
N LEU A 770 -25.27 28.22 10.82
CA LEU A 770 -26.62 28.55 11.29
C LEU A 770 -26.82 28.13 12.75
N LEU A 771 -27.73 28.82 13.45
CA LEU A 771 -28.32 28.35 14.71
C LEU A 771 -29.26 27.17 14.45
N ALA A 772 -29.48 26.33 15.46
CA ALA A 772 -30.40 25.18 15.35
C ALA A 772 -31.86 25.58 15.02
N GLU A 773 -32.30 26.75 15.47
CA GLU A 773 -33.63 27.31 15.20
C GLU A 773 -33.78 27.85 13.76
N GLU A 774 -32.67 28.22 13.11
CA GLU A 774 -32.66 28.67 11.70
C GLU A 774 -32.65 27.49 10.71
N ALA A 775 -32.37 26.28 11.19
CA ALA A 775 -32.20 25.08 10.38
C ALA A 775 -33.50 24.27 10.29
N ALA A 776 -34.32 24.52 9.26
CA ALA A 776 -35.63 23.88 9.08
C ALA A 776 -35.59 22.33 9.11
N TYR A 777 -34.50 21.71 8.65
CA TYR A 777 -34.28 20.26 8.70
C TYR A 777 -34.02 19.70 10.12
N ALA A 778 -33.68 20.53 11.11
CA ALA A 778 -33.55 20.09 12.49
C ALA A 778 -34.91 19.80 13.16
N ALA A 779 -36.02 20.26 12.58
CA ALA A 779 -37.35 20.07 13.11
C ALA A 779 -37.71 18.58 13.25
N GLY A 780 -38.03 18.15 14.48
CA GLY A 780 -38.35 16.75 14.81
C GLY A 780 -37.16 15.87 15.13
N MET A 781 -35.92 16.37 15.07
CA MET A 781 -34.71 15.67 15.50
C MET A 781 -34.14 16.23 16.81
N SER A 782 -33.31 15.45 17.49
CA SER A 782 -32.69 15.88 18.75
C SER A 782 -31.40 16.64 18.49
N VAL A 783 -31.38 17.93 18.87
CA VAL A 783 -30.23 18.83 18.74
C VAL A 783 -29.21 18.60 19.85
N ILE A 784 -27.93 18.52 19.48
CA ILE A 784 -26.81 18.23 20.37
C ILE A 784 -25.85 19.42 20.37
N ALA A 785 -25.98 20.31 21.36
CA ALA A 785 -25.10 21.46 21.56
C ALA A 785 -24.62 21.53 23.03
N PRO A 786 -23.44 22.12 23.33
CA PRO A 786 -23.13 22.58 24.68
C PRO A 786 -24.05 23.75 25.03
N VAL A 787 -24.57 23.78 26.26
CA VAL A 787 -25.50 24.80 26.76
C VAL A 787 -24.97 25.46 28.04
N ASP A 788 -25.52 26.62 28.38
CA ASP A 788 -25.30 27.29 29.67
C ASP A 788 -26.23 26.76 30.79
N GLU A 789 -26.21 27.40 31.95
CA GLU A 789 -27.06 27.06 33.11
C GLU A 789 -28.56 27.31 32.85
N GLN A 790 -28.89 28.08 31.82
CA GLN A 790 -30.25 28.42 31.39
C GLN A 790 -30.75 27.48 30.27
N GLY A 791 -29.87 26.61 29.75
CA GLY A 791 -30.18 25.68 28.67
C GLY A 791 -29.99 26.26 27.26
N VAL A 792 -29.42 27.47 27.12
CA VAL A 792 -29.21 28.14 25.84
C VAL A 792 -27.90 27.64 25.19
N PRO A 793 -27.89 27.29 23.89
CA PRO A 793 -26.67 26.87 23.19
C PRO A 793 -25.56 27.92 23.23
N ILE A 794 -24.39 27.55 23.75
CA ILE A 794 -23.26 28.49 23.92
C ILE A 794 -22.35 28.56 22.67
N PRO A 795 -21.88 29.76 22.25
CA PRO A 795 -21.07 29.89 21.04
C PRO A 795 -19.73 29.14 21.07
N ARG A 796 -19.38 28.43 19.98
CA ARG A 796 -18.10 27.73 19.83
C ARG A 796 -16.94 28.66 19.49
N ARG A 797 -17.17 29.75 18.74
CA ARG A 797 -16.12 30.75 18.46
C ARG A 797 -15.74 31.50 19.74
N TRP A 798 -14.46 31.88 19.87
CA TRP A 798 -13.98 32.57 21.09
C TRP A 798 -14.58 33.97 21.28
N ASN A 799 -14.86 34.66 20.16
CA ASN A 799 -15.44 36.01 20.13
C ASN A 799 -16.76 36.02 19.32
N GLY A 800 -17.49 34.91 19.27
CA GLY A 800 -18.74 34.78 18.52
C GLY A 800 -19.96 34.74 19.44
N GLU A 801 -21.09 35.23 18.92
CA GLU A 801 -22.36 35.31 19.66
C GLU A 801 -23.37 34.23 19.22
N ARG A 802 -23.11 33.53 18.10
CA ARG A 802 -23.97 32.45 17.56
C ARG A 802 -23.39 31.07 17.82
N ALA A 803 -24.22 30.14 18.29
CA ALA A 803 -23.90 28.72 18.44
C ALA A 803 -24.15 27.98 17.11
N ILE A 804 -23.22 28.13 16.16
CA ILE A 804 -23.34 27.58 14.80
C ILE A 804 -22.82 26.14 14.63
N ASP A 805 -22.24 25.59 15.70
CA ASP A 805 -21.59 24.28 15.72
C ASP A 805 -22.34 23.36 16.67
N TRP A 806 -23.15 22.47 16.10
CA TRP A 806 -24.04 21.57 16.83
C TRP A 806 -24.18 20.26 16.06
N GLY A 807 -24.83 19.29 16.69
CA GLY A 807 -25.12 17.99 16.11
C GLY A 807 -26.61 17.69 16.05
N LEU A 808 -26.94 16.64 15.30
CA LEU A 808 -28.29 16.08 15.17
C LEU A 808 -28.25 14.59 15.47
N THR A 809 -29.31 14.07 16.09
CA THR A 809 -29.54 12.63 16.18
C THR A 809 -31.01 12.29 16.01
N ASN A 810 -31.28 11.11 15.45
CA ASN A 810 -32.58 10.47 15.47
C ASN A 810 -32.83 9.68 16.78
N ASP A 811 -31.78 9.42 17.58
CA ASP A 811 -31.86 8.73 18.87
C ASP A 811 -32.17 9.72 20.01
N GLY A 812 -33.45 10.02 20.19
CA GLY A 812 -33.94 10.80 21.33
C GLY A 812 -33.89 10.07 22.69
N LEU A 813 -33.47 8.80 22.73
CA LEU A 813 -33.39 8.01 23.96
C LEU A 813 -32.00 8.10 24.61
N HIS A 814 -30.94 8.23 23.80
CA HIS A 814 -29.56 8.25 24.28
C HIS A 814 -29.06 9.67 24.54
N LYS A 815 -28.94 10.05 25.82
CA LYS A 815 -28.50 11.39 26.23
C LYS A 815 -27.01 11.62 25.93
N PHE A 816 -26.73 12.31 24.84
CA PHE A 816 -25.39 12.83 24.52
C PHE A 816 -24.99 13.95 25.50
N GLN A 817 -23.82 13.80 26.12
CA GLN A 817 -23.16 14.84 26.91
C GLN A 817 -22.28 15.69 26.00
N THR A 818 -22.46 17.00 26.06
CA THR A 818 -21.75 18.00 25.28
C THR A 818 -20.88 18.88 26.17
N SER A 819 -19.70 19.27 25.70
CA SER A 819 -18.88 20.31 26.33
C SER A 819 -17.88 20.91 25.34
N PHE A 820 -17.31 22.07 25.67
CA PHE A 820 -16.15 22.60 24.95
C PHE A 820 -14.84 22.21 25.65
N GLY A 821 -13.86 21.77 24.87
CA GLY A 821 -12.47 21.64 25.31
C GLY A 821 -11.81 23.01 25.51
N ALA A 822 -10.74 23.02 26.31
CA ALA A 822 -9.89 24.21 26.48
C ALA A 822 -8.98 24.46 25.25
N GLU A 823 -8.91 23.48 24.35
CA GLU A 823 -8.15 23.54 23.10
C GLU A 823 -8.78 24.48 22.07
N LYS A 824 -7.94 25.33 21.48
CA LYS A 824 -8.30 26.28 20.40
C LYS A 824 -7.88 25.73 19.04
N CYS A 825 -8.82 25.66 18.10
CA CYS A 825 -8.56 25.32 16.70
C CYS A 825 -9.04 26.48 15.83
N GLY A 826 -8.10 27.23 15.23
CA GLY A 826 -8.43 28.52 14.59
C GLY A 826 -9.05 29.50 15.58
N ASP A 827 -10.23 30.00 15.27
CA ASP A 827 -11.10 30.85 16.09
C ASP A 827 -12.17 30.06 16.88
N HIS A 828 -12.23 28.74 16.74
CA HIS A 828 -13.20 27.85 17.39
C HIS A 828 -12.60 27.15 18.64
N LYS A 829 -13.46 26.84 19.62
CA LYS A 829 -13.22 25.87 20.71
C LYS A 829 -13.34 24.45 20.16
N MET A 830 -12.80 23.43 20.84
CA MET A 830 -13.06 22.03 20.46
C MET A 830 -14.42 21.57 20.98
N LEU A 831 -15.34 21.13 20.11
CA LEU A 831 -16.59 20.48 20.54
C LEU A 831 -16.30 19.03 20.95
N HIS A 832 -16.66 18.67 22.18
CA HIS A 832 -16.58 17.33 22.71
C HIS A 832 -17.99 16.76 22.90
N VAL A 833 -18.27 15.63 22.25
CA VAL A 833 -19.52 14.88 22.38
C VAL A 833 -19.21 13.50 22.97
N ARG A 834 -19.98 13.10 23.99
CA ARG A 834 -19.93 11.78 24.62
C ARG A 834 -21.35 11.24 24.72
N GLY A 835 -21.66 10.24 23.90
CA GLY A 835 -22.86 9.41 24.06
C GLY A 835 -22.50 7.96 24.31
N CYS A 836 -23.53 7.16 24.61
CA CYS A 836 -23.55 5.75 24.26
C CYS A 836 -24.34 5.62 22.96
N PHE A 837 -24.06 4.59 22.17
CA PHE A 837 -24.87 4.19 21.02
C PHE A 837 -25.38 2.76 21.23
N PRO A 838 -26.50 2.37 20.60
CA PRO A 838 -26.81 0.97 20.37
C PRO A 838 -25.65 0.33 19.57
N HIS A 839 -25.00 -0.67 20.16
CA HIS A 839 -23.96 -1.45 19.51
C HIS A 839 -24.22 -2.92 19.76
N GLN A 840 -25.01 -3.55 18.89
CA GLN A 840 -25.11 -4.99 18.84
C GLN A 840 -23.98 -5.50 17.94
N ARG A 841 -22.95 -6.09 18.52
CA ARG A 841 -21.86 -6.60 17.69
C ARG A 841 -22.32 -7.82 16.92
N ALA A 842 -22.68 -7.63 15.64
CA ALA A 842 -23.02 -8.71 14.71
C ALA A 842 -22.01 -9.86 14.88
N PRO A 843 -22.46 -11.10 15.18
CA PRO A 843 -21.58 -12.16 15.65
C PRO A 843 -20.61 -12.56 14.54
N THR A 844 -19.35 -12.13 14.66
CA THR A 844 -18.32 -12.47 13.70
C THR A 844 -17.80 -13.87 13.95
N TRP A 845 -17.84 -14.71 12.92
CA TRP A 845 -17.43 -16.10 13.02
C TRP A 845 -15.97 -16.27 12.59
N THR A 846 -15.24 -17.16 13.28
CA THR A 846 -13.82 -17.44 12.99
C THR A 846 -13.56 -18.94 12.97
N LEU A 847 -12.67 -19.39 12.09
CA LEU A 847 -12.15 -20.75 12.15
C LEU A 847 -11.34 -20.94 13.44
N LYS A 848 -11.67 -21.97 14.20
CA LYS A 848 -11.10 -22.30 15.50
C LYS A 848 -9.58 -22.45 15.40
N GLY A 849 -8.82 -21.49 15.94
CA GLY A 849 -7.36 -21.51 15.86
C GLY A 849 -6.74 -22.78 16.48
N SER A 850 -5.68 -23.30 15.88
CA SER A 850 -4.92 -24.44 16.43
C SER A 850 -3.70 -23.97 17.23
N SER A 851 -3.18 -24.83 18.12
CA SER A 851 -1.91 -24.56 18.80
C SER A 851 -0.76 -24.67 17.79
N SER A 852 0.02 -23.60 17.61
CA SER A 852 1.19 -23.60 16.73
C SER A 852 2.24 -24.64 17.18
N LEU A 853 2.78 -25.36 16.20
CA LEU A 853 3.88 -26.33 16.33
C LEU A 853 5.13 -25.85 15.57
N ALA A 854 5.16 -24.56 15.19
CA ALA A 854 6.29 -23.90 14.53
C ALA A 854 7.59 -24.00 15.34
N LYS A 855 8.74 -23.88 14.68
CA LYS A 855 10.06 -24.09 15.30
C LYS A 855 10.43 -22.93 16.24
N PRO A 856 10.65 -23.14 17.56
CA PRO A 856 11.16 -22.12 18.48
C PRO A 856 12.39 -21.41 17.93
N GLU A 857 12.43 -20.07 17.94
CA GLU A 857 13.47 -19.28 17.24
C GLU A 857 14.89 -19.71 17.61
N ALA A 858 15.15 -19.90 18.91
CA ALA A 858 16.45 -20.29 19.48
C ALA A 858 16.95 -21.69 19.03
N VAL A 859 16.06 -22.59 18.57
CA VAL A 859 16.44 -23.96 18.17
C VAL A 859 16.89 -23.99 16.71
N ARG A 860 18.04 -24.61 16.44
CA ARG A 860 18.57 -24.78 15.07
C ARG A 860 17.70 -25.74 14.26
N ARG A 861 17.40 -25.40 12.99
CA ARG A 861 16.52 -26.19 12.09
C ARG A 861 16.88 -27.68 11.97
N LYS A 862 18.18 -28.05 11.96
CA LYS A 862 18.64 -29.45 11.93
C LYS A 862 18.33 -30.19 13.24
N GLN A 863 18.55 -29.53 14.38
CA GLN A 863 18.32 -30.07 15.72
C GLN A 863 16.82 -30.27 16.01
N TRP A 864 15.98 -29.31 15.62
CA TRP A 864 14.52 -29.42 15.70
C TRP A 864 13.99 -30.64 14.94
N ARG A 865 14.43 -30.83 13.68
CA ARG A 865 14.06 -31.99 12.86
C ARG A 865 14.56 -33.32 13.46
N SER A 866 15.73 -33.34 14.12
CA SER A 866 16.19 -34.52 14.88
C SER A 866 15.20 -34.88 15.98
N TRP A 867 14.84 -33.92 16.84
CA TRP A 867 13.95 -34.18 17.96
C TRP A 867 12.52 -34.55 17.56
N ILE A 868 12.04 -34.10 16.41
CA ILE A 868 10.76 -34.56 15.84
C ILE A 868 10.92 -36.01 15.34
N ALA A 869 12.00 -36.34 14.63
CA ALA A 869 12.25 -37.71 14.18
C ALA A 869 12.38 -38.70 15.35
N GLU A 870 13.15 -38.34 16.38
CA GLU A 870 13.30 -39.11 17.62
C GLU A 870 12.01 -39.20 18.46
N GLY A 871 11.05 -38.30 18.22
CA GLY A 871 9.74 -38.28 18.89
C GLY A 871 8.60 -38.89 18.08
N PHE A 872 8.84 -39.28 16.83
CA PHE A 872 7.82 -39.85 15.94
C PHE A 872 7.86 -41.38 15.98
N VAL A 873 6.74 -41.97 16.37
CA VAL A 873 6.48 -43.40 16.26
C VAL A 873 5.39 -43.57 15.21
N ALA A 874 5.61 -44.42 14.21
CA ALA A 874 4.57 -44.71 13.23
C ALA A 874 3.29 -45.23 13.92
N PRO A 875 2.09 -44.88 13.44
CA PRO A 875 0.90 -45.64 13.78
C PRO A 875 0.95 -47.01 13.11
N ASP A 876 0.41 -48.03 13.77
CA ASP A 876 -0.11 -49.16 13.00
C ASP A 876 -1.36 -48.67 12.26
N LEU A 877 -1.48 -48.99 10.97
CA LEU A 877 -2.59 -48.58 10.12
C LEU A 877 -3.57 -49.73 9.87
N GLU A 878 -3.30 -50.93 10.37
CA GLU A 878 -4.15 -52.13 10.28
C GLU A 878 -5.12 -52.23 11.46
N GLU A 879 -4.75 -51.65 12.61
CA GLU A 879 -5.68 -51.40 13.74
C GLU A 879 -6.79 -50.38 13.38
N HIS A 880 -6.60 -49.57 12.34
CA HIS A 880 -7.49 -48.47 11.96
C HIS A 880 -8.23 -48.79 10.65
N ARG A 881 -9.54 -49.08 10.74
CA ARG A 881 -10.34 -49.53 9.59
C ARG A 881 -10.80 -48.39 8.68
N GLY A 882 -11.16 -47.22 9.22
CA GLY A 882 -11.63 -46.08 8.44
C GLY A 882 -10.50 -45.16 7.95
N VAL A 883 -10.76 -44.43 6.85
CA VAL A 883 -9.86 -43.38 6.34
C VAL A 883 -9.63 -42.28 7.37
N GLU A 884 -10.70 -41.82 8.04
CA GLU A 884 -10.62 -40.82 9.12
C GLU A 884 -9.84 -41.33 10.33
N ASP A 885 -9.94 -42.62 10.69
CA ASP A 885 -9.17 -43.21 11.79
C ASP A 885 -7.67 -43.20 11.47
N GLN A 886 -7.29 -43.69 10.28
CA GLN A 886 -5.92 -43.72 9.80
C GLN A 886 -5.32 -42.30 9.70
N TRP A 887 -6.10 -41.34 9.20
CA TRP A 887 -5.69 -39.95 9.08
C TRP A 887 -5.54 -39.26 10.45
N THR A 888 -6.49 -39.49 11.36
CA THR A 888 -6.47 -39.00 12.74
C THR A 888 -5.29 -39.61 13.51
N ALA A 889 -5.00 -40.89 13.32
CA ALA A 889 -3.84 -41.57 13.91
C ALA A 889 -2.52 -40.95 13.43
N LEU A 890 -2.34 -40.78 12.12
CA LEU A 890 -1.17 -40.11 11.52
C LEU A 890 -0.99 -38.69 12.09
N CYS A 891 -2.06 -37.90 12.13
CA CYS A 891 -2.03 -36.55 12.70
C CYS A 891 -1.67 -36.55 14.19
N ASN A 892 -2.24 -37.46 14.99
CA ASN A 892 -1.95 -37.56 16.42
C ASN A 892 -0.50 -37.97 16.71
N LYS A 893 0.06 -38.94 15.97
CA LYS A 893 1.48 -39.33 16.09
C LYS A 893 2.41 -38.18 15.68
N ALA A 894 2.06 -37.45 14.62
CA ALA A 894 2.80 -36.25 14.20
C ALA A 894 2.77 -35.13 15.27
N VAL A 895 1.60 -34.84 15.84
CA VAL A 895 1.46 -33.87 16.95
C VAL A 895 2.26 -34.31 18.18
N ALA A 896 2.24 -35.60 18.54
CA ALA A 896 3.04 -36.13 19.64
C ALA A 896 4.55 -35.93 19.44
N ALA A 897 5.04 -36.09 18.21
CA ALA A 897 6.43 -35.83 17.84
C ALA A 897 6.83 -34.35 18.00
N PHE A 898 5.96 -33.41 17.59
CA PHE A 898 6.16 -31.98 17.86
C PHE A 898 6.13 -31.66 19.37
N GLN A 899 5.27 -32.31 20.15
CA GLN A 899 5.26 -32.14 21.60
C GLN A 899 6.54 -32.69 22.26
N HIS A 900 7.10 -33.79 21.76
CA HIS A 900 8.40 -34.31 22.19
C HIS A 900 9.53 -33.31 21.90
N ALA A 901 9.57 -32.77 20.68
CA ALA A 901 10.56 -31.77 20.30
C ALA A 901 10.47 -30.48 21.13
N ASN A 902 9.25 -30.00 21.43
CA ASN A 902 9.03 -28.88 22.35
C ASN A 902 9.60 -29.17 23.75
N ARG A 903 9.27 -30.33 24.35
CA ARG A 903 9.80 -30.72 25.68
C ARG A 903 11.33 -30.71 25.73
N ARG A 904 12.01 -31.12 24.64
CA ARG A 904 13.48 -31.06 24.53
C ARG A 904 14.05 -29.66 24.30
N ALA A 905 13.27 -28.72 23.77
CA ALA A 905 13.70 -27.34 23.56
C ALA A 905 13.84 -26.52 24.86
N GLY A 906 13.48 -27.08 26.02
CA GLY A 906 13.35 -26.35 27.29
C GLY A 906 12.04 -25.55 27.39
N GLU A 907 11.32 -25.39 26.28
CA GLU A 907 9.92 -24.98 26.30
C GLU A 907 9.07 -26.13 26.88
N LEU A 908 8.82 -26.06 28.19
CA LEU A 908 7.67 -26.71 28.81
C LEU A 908 6.42 -26.21 28.09
N GLY A 909 6.05 -26.95 27.04
CA GLY A 909 5.18 -26.45 25.99
C GLY A 909 3.93 -25.83 26.56
N ARG A 910 3.56 -24.64 26.04
CA ARG A 910 2.25 -24.07 26.35
C ARG A 910 1.23 -25.17 26.04
N PRO A 911 0.45 -25.67 27.01
CA PRO A 911 -0.55 -26.67 26.70
C PRO A 911 -1.45 -26.09 25.59
N PRO A 912 -1.89 -26.90 24.61
CA PRO A 912 -2.81 -26.42 23.60
C PRO A 912 -3.95 -25.70 24.31
N GLY A 913 -4.29 -24.50 23.83
CA GLY A 913 -5.39 -23.74 24.41
C GLY A 913 -6.62 -24.64 24.46
N ARG A 914 -7.41 -24.59 25.54
CA ARG A 914 -8.56 -25.49 25.72
C ARG A 914 -9.57 -25.47 24.55
N ASN A 915 -9.51 -24.43 23.72
CA ASN A 915 -10.36 -24.18 22.58
C ASN A 915 -9.63 -24.40 21.24
N ALA A 916 -8.50 -25.12 21.20
CA ALA A 916 -7.75 -25.37 19.97
C ALA A 916 -8.47 -26.31 18.99
N GLY A 917 -8.29 -26.10 17.68
CA GLY A 917 -8.69 -27.04 16.63
C GLY A 917 -7.85 -28.32 16.63
N VAL A 918 -8.47 -29.46 16.30
CA VAL A 918 -7.80 -30.77 16.19
C VAL A 918 -7.06 -30.83 14.85
N ARG A 919 -5.78 -31.21 14.84
CA ARG A 919 -4.99 -31.28 13.60
C ARG A 919 -5.50 -32.40 12.69
N GLY A 920 -5.73 -32.09 11.42
CA GLY A 920 -6.28 -33.02 10.42
C GLY A 920 -7.81 -33.11 10.38
N GLY A 921 -8.51 -32.75 11.46
CA GLY A 921 -9.96 -32.84 11.55
C GLY A 921 -10.71 -31.74 10.79
N LEU A 922 -12.04 -31.84 10.79
CA LEU A 922 -12.97 -30.92 10.11
C LEU A 922 -12.85 -29.47 10.61
N PRO A 923 -13.09 -28.46 9.74
CA PRO A 923 -13.04 -27.05 10.12
C PRO A 923 -14.15 -26.69 11.09
N VAL A 924 -13.80 -26.52 12.37
CA VAL A 924 -14.74 -26.00 13.38
C VAL A 924 -14.77 -24.48 13.33
N VAL A 925 -15.97 -23.91 13.20
CA VAL A 925 -16.23 -22.47 13.33
C VAL A 925 -16.59 -22.16 14.78
N VAL A 926 -16.12 -21.02 15.30
CA VAL A 926 -16.44 -20.52 16.65
C VAL A 926 -16.77 -19.03 16.61
N PRO A 927 -17.59 -18.51 17.57
CA PRO A 927 -17.77 -17.08 17.74
C PRO A 927 -16.43 -16.41 17.98
N GLY A 928 -16.00 -15.59 17.03
CA GLY A 928 -14.79 -14.80 17.12
C GLY A 928 -15.09 -13.50 17.84
N SER A 929 -14.40 -13.22 18.94
CA SER A 929 -14.17 -11.83 19.29
C SER A 929 -13.23 -11.23 18.24
N ILE A 930 -13.64 -10.21 17.48
CA ILE A 930 -12.65 -9.32 16.87
C ILE A 930 -11.94 -8.58 18.01
N GLN A 931 -10.90 -9.23 18.53
CA GLN A 931 -9.77 -8.52 19.09
C GLN A 931 -9.10 -7.85 17.90
N TYR A 932 -9.38 -6.57 17.69
CA TYR A 932 -8.54 -5.72 16.84
C TYR A 932 -7.12 -5.93 17.34
N ALA A 933 -6.32 -6.63 16.53
CA ALA A 933 -5.08 -7.21 17.03
C ALA A 933 -4.19 -6.04 17.43
N ALA A 934 -4.03 -5.84 18.74
CA ALA A 934 -3.37 -4.68 19.32
C ALA A 934 -1.84 -4.80 19.12
N LYS A 935 -1.44 -4.72 17.85
CA LYS A 935 -0.07 -4.63 17.34
C LYS A 935 0.64 -3.45 18.02
N MET A 936 -0.13 -2.43 18.36
CA MET A 936 0.28 -1.27 19.14
C MET A 936 0.48 -1.50 20.65
N THR A 937 0.30 -2.68 21.29
CA THR A 937 0.58 -2.83 22.75
C THR A 937 2.01 -3.28 23.08
N THR A 938 2.70 -2.54 23.96
CA THR A 938 4.03 -2.90 24.48
C THR A 938 3.96 -4.10 25.43
N SER A 939 5.11 -4.73 25.71
CA SER A 939 5.23 -5.77 26.73
C SER A 939 4.68 -5.35 28.10
N LYS A 940 4.93 -4.10 28.52
CA LYS A 940 4.42 -3.54 29.79
C LYS A 940 2.89 -3.37 29.79
N VAL A 941 2.30 -2.85 28.70
CA VAL A 941 0.84 -2.75 28.57
C VAL A 941 0.22 -4.15 28.56
N ARG A 942 0.79 -5.11 27.82
CA ARG A 942 0.34 -6.51 27.81
C ARG A 942 0.48 -7.18 29.18
N GLN A 943 1.52 -6.87 29.97
CA GLN A 943 1.66 -7.35 31.36
C GLN A 943 0.53 -6.81 32.24
N LEU A 944 0.26 -5.50 32.18
CA LEU A 944 -0.82 -4.83 32.91
C LEU A 944 -2.21 -5.36 32.49
N GLU A 945 -2.44 -5.67 31.22
CA GLU A 945 -3.70 -6.27 30.73
C GLU A 945 -3.87 -7.74 31.16
N ASN A 946 -2.77 -8.52 31.17
CA ASN A 946 -2.82 -9.95 31.49
C ASN A 946 -2.82 -10.26 32.99
N PHE A 947 -2.50 -9.29 33.85
CA PHE A 947 -2.33 -9.50 35.28
C PHE A 947 -3.68 -9.53 36.06
N PRO A 948 -4.66 -8.63 35.81
CA PRO A 948 -6.01 -8.71 36.38
C PRO A 948 -6.75 -9.99 36.01
N GLY A 949 -6.43 -10.64 34.88
CA GLY A 949 -6.98 -11.96 34.54
C GLY A 949 -6.43 -13.12 35.38
N ARG A 950 -5.34 -12.92 36.14
CA ARG A 950 -4.67 -13.97 36.95
C ARG A 950 -5.16 -13.96 38.39
N VAL A 951 -5.37 -12.78 38.97
CA VAL A 951 -5.73 -12.63 40.40
C VAL A 951 -7.10 -13.26 40.73
N PRO A 952 -8.23 -12.95 40.04
CA PRO A 952 -9.51 -13.60 40.28
C PRO A 952 -9.55 -15.10 39.91
N LYS A 953 -8.61 -15.56 39.07
CA LYS A 953 -8.42 -16.99 38.76
C LYS A 953 -7.71 -17.72 39.89
N TYR A 954 -6.75 -17.06 40.54
CA TYR A 954 -6.10 -17.55 41.75
C TYR A 954 -7.09 -17.53 42.93
N ASN A 955 -7.77 -16.41 43.17
CA ASN A 955 -8.73 -16.26 44.27
C ASN A 955 -9.88 -17.28 44.17
N ARG A 956 -10.41 -17.54 42.97
CA ARG A 956 -11.40 -18.63 42.76
C ARG A 956 -10.85 -20.01 43.09
N ARG A 957 -9.62 -20.33 42.67
CA ARG A 957 -8.98 -21.62 43.00
C ARG A 957 -8.72 -21.77 44.50
N TRP A 958 -8.25 -20.70 45.15
CA TRP A 958 -8.06 -20.63 46.59
C TRP A 958 -9.36 -20.84 47.37
N ALA A 959 -10.46 -20.17 46.96
CA ALA A 959 -11.78 -20.36 47.56
C ALA A 959 -12.32 -21.80 47.38
N SER A 960 -11.96 -22.49 46.30
CA SER A 960 -12.23 -23.92 46.09
C SER A 960 -11.17 -24.86 46.71
N GLY A 961 -10.39 -24.40 47.70
CA GLY A 961 -9.38 -25.21 48.40
C GLY A 961 -8.15 -25.63 47.57
N HIS A 962 -8.02 -25.12 46.35
CA HIS A 962 -6.98 -25.54 45.39
C HIS A 962 -5.84 -24.50 45.31
N HIS A 963 -4.83 -24.69 46.14
CA HIS A 963 -3.65 -23.82 46.21
C HIS A 963 -2.71 -23.99 45.00
N ASP A 964 -3.02 -23.31 43.88
CA ASP A 964 -2.19 -23.32 42.68
C ASP A 964 -0.91 -22.47 42.83
N VAL A 965 0.09 -23.06 43.49
CA VAL A 965 1.43 -22.48 43.70
C VAL A 965 2.10 -22.05 42.38
N ARG A 966 1.81 -22.72 41.26
CA ARG A 966 2.35 -22.34 39.95
C ARG A 966 1.73 -21.05 39.43
N LEU A 967 0.42 -20.85 39.67
CA LEU A 967 -0.25 -19.58 39.35
C LEU A 967 0.20 -18.46 40.30
N LEU A 968 0.37 -18.72 41.59
CA LEU A 968 0.91 -17.75 42.56
C LEU A 968 2.32 -17.28 42.18
N ASN A 969 3.24 -18.21 41.93
CA ASN A 969 4.60 -17.89 41.47
C ASN A 969 4.58 -17.13 40.13
N LYS A 970 3.60 -17.40 39.26
CA LYS A 970 3.41 -16.67 38.00
C LYS A 970 2.80 -15.28 38.18
N ILE A 971 2.03 -15.04 39.24
CA ILE A 971 1.59 -13.69 39.66
C ILE A 971 2.81 -12.91 40.16
N HIS A 972 3.56 -13.42 41.15
CA HIS A 972 4.74 -12.71 41.69
C HIS A 972 5.84 -12.44 40.64
N SER A 973 6.15 -13.41 39.76
CA SER A 973 7.16 -13.23 38.70
C SER A 973 6.71 -12.37 37.51
N THR A 974 5.43 -11.97 37.46
CA THR A 974 4.91 -11.02 36.46
C THR A 974 4.21 -9.82 37.10
N TRP A 975 4.55 -9.53 38.36
CA TRP A 975 4.03 -8.39 39.10
C TRP A 975 4.42 -7.08 38.42
N PRO A 976 3.47 -6.20 38.05
CA PRO A 976 3.80 -4.94 37.40
C PRO A 976 4.61 -4.05 38.33
N GLY A 977 5.83 -3.66 37.95
CA GLY A 977 6.73 -2.86 38.80
C GLY A 977 6.27 -1.43 39.11
N CYS A 978 5.07 -1.04 38.66
CA CYS A 978 4.39 0.22 39.00
C CYS A 978 3.29 0.02 40.06
N VAL A 979 3.10 -1.20 40.55
CA VAL A 979 2.10 -1.57 41.58
C VAL A 979 2.85 -2.14 42.79
N PRO A 980 2.70 -1.58 44.00
CA PRO A 980 3.34 -2.10 45.21
C PRO A 980 2.98 -3.58 45.44
N LYS A 981 3.97 -4.41 45.83
CA LYS A 981 3.76 -5.85 46.09
C LYS A 981 2.95 -6.11 47.36
N GLU A 982 2.86 -5.08 48.19
CA GLU A 982 2.20 -4.99 49.47
C GLU A 982 0.70 -4.63 49.31
N SER A 983 0.22 -4.47 48.07
CA SER A 983 -1.18 -4.17 47.76
C SER A 983 -2.08 -5.38 48.02
N ASP A 984 -3.16 -5.21 48.78
CA ASP A 984 -4.22 -6.24 48.94
C ASP A 984 -4.72 -6.71 47.58
N LEU A 985 -4.80 -8.04 47.40
CA LEU A 985 -5.35 -8.74 46.23
C LEU A 985 -6.79 -8.28 45.87
N LYS A 986 -7.55 -7.71 46.82
CA LYS A 986 -8.87 -7.11 46.57
C LYS A 986 -8.80 -5.78 45.81
N VAL A 987 -7.88 -4.88 46.20
CA VAL A 987 -7.70 -3.54 45.60
C VAL A 987 -6.75 -3.59 44.39
N LEU A 988 -6.00 -4.67 44.25
CA LEU A 988 -5.04 -4.92 43.19
C LEU A 988 -5.59 -4.76 41.75
N PRO A 989 -6.83 -5.18 41.39
CA PRO A 989 -7.37 -4.97 40.04
C PRO A 989 -7.52 -3.49 39.68
N GLU A 990 -7.98 -2.66 40.62
CA GLU A 990 -8.18 -1.22 40.43
C GLU A 990 -6.86 -0.49 40.24
N ARG A 991 -5.87 -0.77 41.10
CA ARG A 991 -4.51 -0.21 40.97
C ARG A 991 -3.86 -0.59 39.65
N VAL A 992 -4.04 -1.84 39.19
CA VAL A 992 -3.50 -2.29 37.90
C VAL A 992 -4.22 -1.62 36.73
N GLN A 993 -5.54 -1.38 36.83
CA GLN A 993 -6.32 -0.63 35.84
C GLN A 993 -5.89 0.84 35.78
N GLN A 994 -5.64 1.49 36.92
CA GLN A 994 -5.08 2.85 36.99
C GLN A 994 -3.68 2.91 36.34
N CYS A 995 -2.80 1.95 36.65
CA CYS A 995 -1.49 1.85 35.98
C CYS A 995 -1.59 1.59 34.47
N LEU A 996 -2.57 0.81 34.03
CA LEU A 996 -2.85 0.56 32.61
C LEU A 996 -3.34 1.83 31.90
N GLN A 997 -4.24 2.58 32.52
CA GLN A 997 -4.70 3.88 32.02
C GLN A 997 -3.55 4.89 31.94
N ALA A 998 -2.75 5.02 33.01
CA ALA A 998 -1.60 5.93 33.04
C ALA A 998 -0.53 5.58 31.99
N GLU A 999 -0.22 4.30 31.78
CA GLU A 999 0.74 3.87 30.74
C GLU A 999 0.17 4.11 29.33
N ARG A 1000 -1.14 3.87 29.11
CA ARG A 1000 -1.83 4.20 27.85
C ARG A 1000 -1.82 5.70 27.59
N GLN A 1001 -2.13 6.54 28.58
CA GLN A 1001 -2.07 8.01 28.50
C GLN A 1001 -0.66 8.51 28.20
N LYS A 1002 0.34 8.08 28.98
CA LYS A 1002 1.76 8.41 28.79
C LYS A 1002 2.21 8.11 27.37
N ARG A 1003 1.80 6.95 26.82
CA ARG A 1003 2.16 6.56 25.46
C ARG A 1003 1.35 7.28 24.39
N ARG A 1004 0.07 7.64 24.63
CA ARG A 1004 -0.68 8.55 23.75
C ARG A 1004 0.05 9.90 23.64
N ALA A 1005 0.53 10.45 24.75
CA ALA A 1005 1.33 11.68 24.77
C ALA A 1005 2.68 11.53 24.05
N GLN A 1006 3.42 10.43 24.27
CA GLN A 1006 4.68 10.16 23.55
C GLN A 1006 4.49 9.97 22.04
N ASN A 1007 3.47 9.22 21.62
CA ASN A 1007 3.12 9.03 20.21
C ASN A 1007 2.72 10.36 19.57
N LEU A 1008 1.88 11.16 20.25
CA LEU A 1008 1.42 12.47 19.78
C LEU A 1008 2.57 13.47 19.68
N SER A 1009 3.47 13.52 20.67
CA SER A 1009 4.68 14.34 20.63
C SER A 1009 5.63 13.92 19.49
N SER A 1010 5.80 12.61 19.28
CA SER A 1010 6.60 12.07 18.18
C SER A 1010 5.98 12.33 16.81
N TRP A 1011 4.64 12.33 16.70
CA TRP A 1011 3.91 12.69 15.50
C TRP A 1011 4.00 14.18 15.21
N ARG A 1012 3.73 15.03 16.21
CA ARG A 1012 3.88 16.50 16.15
C ARG A 1012 5.27 16.87 15.65
N LYS A 1013 6.32 16.35 16.29
CA LYS A 1013 7.72 16.59 15.90
C LYS A 1013 8.09 16.09 14.49
N ARG A 1014 7.32 15.19 13.87
CA ARG A 1014 7.48 14.82 12.44
C ARG A 1014 6.72 15.75 11.50
N MET A 1015 5.59 16.30 11.92
CA MET A 1015 4.80 17.23 11.11
C MET A 1015 5.31 18.67 11.18
N GLU A 1016 5.77 19.12 12.36
CA GLU A 1016 6.43 20.41 12.62
C GLU A 1016 7.71 20.60 11.77
N LEU A 1017 8.33 19.51 11.30
CA LEU A 1017 9.46 19.53 10.36
C LEU A 1017 9.05 19.80 8.90
N CYS A 1018 7.78 20.14 8.64
CA CYS A 1018 7.25 20.79 7.43
C CYS A 1018 7.93 20.39 6.11
N GLY A 1019 7.61 19.19 5.62
CA GLY A 1019 8.12 18.68 4.35
C GLY A 1019 7.53 17.32 4.00
N LYS A 1020 8.33 16.49 3.32
CA LYS A 1020 7.90 15.23 2.69
C LYS A 1020 7.06 14.30 3.57
N GLU A 1021 7.23 14.26 4.89
CA GLU A 1021 6.43 13.43 5.77
C GLU A 1021 5.00 13.95 5.97
N CYS A 1022 4.82 15.26 6.16
CA CYS A 1022 3.49 15.87 6.24
C CYS A 1022 2.80 15.85 4.87
N THR A 1023 3.52 16.22 3.80
CA THR A 1023 3.03 16.12 2.42
C THR A 1023 2.68 14.69 2.03
N ARG A 1024 3.46 13.69 2.45
CA ARG A 1024 3.11 12.28 2.26
C ARG A 1024 1.83 11.96 3.02
N TRP A 1025 1.75 12.24 4.31
CA TRP A 1025 0.59 11.90 5.14
C TRP A 1025 -0.73 12.53 4.64
N LEU A 1026 -0.69 13.76 4.11
CA LEU A 1026 -1.84 14.43 3.47
C LEU A 1026 -2.19 13.89 2.07
N HIS A 1027 -1.29 13.16 1.42
CA HIS A 1027 -1.50 12.54 0.10
C HIS A 1027 -1.52 11.00 0.16
N ASP A 1028 -1.44 10.40 1.35
CA ASP A 1028 -1.43 8.96 1.56
C ASP A 1028 -2.88 8.44 1.49
N ARG A 1029 -3.47 8.50 0.27
CA ARG A 1029 -4.82 8.02 -0.04
C ARG A 1029 -4.95 6.49 0.04
N ASN A 1030 -4.20 5.82 0.91
CA ASN A 1030 -4.47 4.42 1.25
C ASN A 1030 -5.76 4.38 2.08
N PRO A 1031 -6.86 3.77 1.61
CA PRO A 1031 -8.01 3.52 2.45
C PRO A 1031 -7.59 2.58 3.58
N VAL A 1032 -7.48 3.13 4.80
CA VAL A 1032 -7.14 2.37 6.02
C VAL A 1032 -8.25 1.38 6.38
N LEU A 1033 -9.46 1.63 5.85
CA LEU A 1033 -10.67 0.85 6.01
C LEU A 1033 -10.81 -0.08 4.79
N PRO A 1034 -11.13 -1.38 4.97
CA PRO A 1034 -11.41 -2.26 3.84
C PRO A 1034 -12.72 -1.80 3.15
N PRO A 1035 -12.78 -1.76 1.80
CA PRO A 1035 -14.00 -1.40 1.10
C PRO A 1035 -15.10 -2.45 1.34
N ALA A 1036 -16.34 -1.98 1.45
CA ALA A 1036 -17.50 -2.86 1.61
C ALA A 1036 -17.77 -3.67 0.32
N VAL A 1037 -18.46 -4.80 0.41
CA VAL A 1037 -18.92 -5.53 -0.79
C VAL A 1037 -20.23 -4.89 -1.28
N SER A 1038 -20.38 -4.66 -2.58
CA SER A 1038 -21.64 -4.18 -3.17
C SER A 1038 -22.26 -5.16 -4.16
N ARG A 1039 -23.55 -4.94 -4.46
CA ARG A 1039 -24.34 -5.72 -5.42
C ARG A 1039 -25.25 -4.82 -6.23
N ALA A 1040 -25.28 -5.01 -7.55
CA ALA A 1040 -26.34 -4.48 -8.38
C ALA A 1040 -27.63 -5.32 -8.23
N GLN A 1041 -28.75 -4.69 -7.87
CA GLN A 1041 -30.07 -5.32 -7.80
C GLN A 1041 -31.14 -4.31 -8.27
N GLY A 1042 -31.86 -4.63 -9.35
CA GLY A 1042 -32.91 -3.77 -9.89
C GLY A 1042 -32.45 -2.39 -10.37
N GLY A 1043 -31.17 -2.23 -10.70
CA GLY A 1043 -30.54 -0.93 -11.04
C GLY A 1043 -30.03 -0.13 -9.83
N GLN A 1044 -30.32 -0.55 -8.60
CA GLN A 1044 -29.74 0.01 -7.38
C GLN A 1044 -28.44 -0.72 -7.01
N VAL A 1045 -27.49 0.00 -6.43
CA VAL A 1045 -26.26 -0.57 -5.84
C VAL A 1045 -26.47 -0.71 -4.34
N LEU A 1046 -26.68 -1.94 -3.88
CA LEU A 1046 -26.77 -2.27 -2.46
C LEU A 1046 -25.36 -2.51 -1.92
N VAL A 1047 -24.91 -1.69 -0.98
CA VAL A 1047 -23.62 -1.84 -0.28
C VAL A 1047 -23.87 -2.59 1.04
N ALA A 1048 -23.07 -3.61 1.32
CA ALA A 1048 -23.18 -4.39 2.54
C ALA A 1048 -22.74 -3.58 3.77
N SER A 1049 -23.63 -3.41 4.75
CA SER A 1049 -23.37 -2.66 5.98
C SER A 1049 -22.33 -3.34 6.88
N ASN A 1050 -22.23 -4.67 6.80
CA ASN A 1050 -21.43 -5.49 7.70
C ASN A 1050 -20.78 -6.71 7.03
N THR A 1051 -19.96 -7.44 7.81
CA THR A 1051 -19.22 -8.61 7.33
C THR A 1051 -20.13 -9.78 6.94
N ASN A 1052 -21.27 -9.99 7.62
CA ASN A 1052 -22.17 -11.09 7.32
C ASN A 1052 -22.94 -10.83 6.01
N GLU A 1053 -23.39 -9.60 5.76
CA GLU A 1053 -23.94 -9.18 4.46
C GLU A 1053 -22.92 -9.23 3.32
N SER A 1054 -21.66 -8.91 3.61
CA SER A 1054 -20.57 -9.02 2.62
C SER A 1054 -20.34 -10.49 2.22
N LEU A 1055 -20.29 -11.39 3.21
CA LEU A 1055 -20.19 -12.84 3.00
C LEU A 1055 -21.44 -13.40 2.29
N GLU A 1056 -22.63 -12.93 2.65
CA GLU A 1056 -23.90 -13.36 2.05
C GLU A 1056 -24.06 -12.85 0.61
N SER A 1057 -23.51 -11.67 0.30
CA SER A 1057 -23.41 -11.17 -1.07
C SER A 1057 -22.49 -12.06 -1.89
N ILE A 1058 -21.26 -12.29 -1.42
CA ILE A 1058 -20.32 -13.24 -2.06
C ILE A 1058 -20.97 -14.63 -2.25
N ARG A 1059 -21.62 -15.20 -1.22
CA ARG A 1059 -22.30 -16.50 -1.29
C ARG A 1059 -23.39 -16.53 -2.36
N LYS A 1060 -24.30 -15.55 -2.34
CA LYS A 1060 -25.38 -15.41 -3.34
C LYS A 1060 -24.87 -15.17 -4.77
N PHE A 1061 -23.69 -14.59 -4.94
CA PHE A 1061 -23.07 -14.45 -6.26
C PHE A 1061 -22.55 -15.80 -6.77
N TRP A 1062 -21.67 -16.45 -6.00
CA TRP A 1062 -21.04 -17.71 -6.41
C TRP A 1062 -22.02 -18.88 -6.51
N ASN A 1063 -23.11 -18.90 -5.73
CA ASN A 1063 -24.18 -19.89 -5.92
C ASN A 1063 -24.86 -19.78 -7.30
N LYS A 1064 -25.03 -18.57 -7.88
CA LYS A 1064 -25.56 -18.40 -9.26
C LYS A 1064 -24.63 -18.96 -10.36
N ILE A 1065 -23.42 -19.35 -9.98
CA ILE A 1065 -22.39 -19.89 -10.86
C ILE A 1065 -22.29 -21.41 -10.65
N TRP A 1066 -22.12 -21.83 -9.40
CA TRP A 1066 -21.92 -23.24 -9.03
C TRP A 1066 -23.21 -24.07 -9.01
N GLN A 1067 -24.38 -23.43 -8.88
CA GLN A 1067 -25.70 -24.09 -8.86
C GLN A 1067 -26.51 -23.78 -10.14
N ARG A 1068 -25.83 -23.66 -11.29
CA ARG A 1068 -26.50 -23.56 -12.60
C ARG A 1068 -27.09 -24.92 -12.97
N ASN A 1069 -28.42 -24.97 -13.15
CA ASN A 1069 -29.15 -26.19 -13.48
C ASN A 1069 -28.80 -26.76 -14.87
N GLU A 1070 -28.29 -25.93 -15.78
CA GLU A 1070 -27.96 -26.29 -17.15
C GLU A 1070 -26.45 -26.47 -17.30
N GLN A 1071 -26.03 -27.72 -17.56
CA GLN A 1071 -24.73 -27.99 -18.19
C GLN A 1071 -24.89 -27.63 -19.68
N PRO A 1072 -24.05 -26.75 -20.27
CA PRO A 1072 -24.07 -26.52 -21.71
C PRO A 1072 -23.77 -27.82 -22.45
N GLU A 1073 -24.45 -28.11 -23.56
CA GLU A 1073 -24.27 -29.38 -24.29
C GLU A 1073 -22.81 -29.62 -24.71
N PHE A 1074 -22.05 -28.55 -24.97
CA PHE A 1074 -20.60 -28.58 -25.19
C PHE A 1074 -19.81 -29.18 -24.01
N MET A 1075 -20.22 -28.97 -22.75
CA MET A 1075 -19.58 -29.59 -21.60
C MET A 1075 -19.81 -31.10 -21.57
N ASP A 1076 -21.01 -31.57 -21.92
CA ASP A 1076 -21.29 -33.00 -22.04
C ASP A 1076 -20.67 -33.61 -23.31
N GLU A 1077 -20.49 -32.85 -24.38
CA GLU A 1077 -19.68 -33.29 -25.51
C GLU A 1077 -18.18 -33.33 -25.15
N SER A 1078 -17.69 -32.38 -24.36
CA SER A 1078 -16.32 -32.36 -23.84
C SER A 1078 -16.06 -33.56 -22.92
N LYS A 1079 -17.00 -33.90 -22.02
CA LYS A 1079 -16.98 -35.17 -21.25
C LYS A 1079 -16.95 -36.37 -22.19
N ARG A 1080 -17.85 -36.46 -23.18
CA ARG A 1080 -17.87 -37.56 -24.18
C ARG A 1080 -16.55 -37.67 -24.97
N ARG A 1081 -15.88 -36.55 -25.27
CA ARG A 1081 -14.54 -36.51 -25.89
C ARG A 1081 -13.44 -36.94 -24.91
N ALA A 1082 -13.53 -36.57 -23.63
CA ALA A 1082 -12.63 -36.99 -22.55
C ALA A 1082 -12.84 -38.44 -22.07
N HIS A 1083 -13.98 -39.05 -22.39
CA HIS A 1083 -14.26 -40.48 -22.22
C HIS A 1083 -13.71 -41.35 -23.36
N ARG A 1084 -13.06 -40.75 -24.38
CA ARG A 1084 -12.09 -41.50 -25.18
C ARG A 1084 -10.96 -41.96 -24.25
N THR A 1085 -10.46 -43.17 -24.44
CA THR A 1085 -9.38 -43.76 -23.61
C THR A 1085 -8.28 -42.72 -23.38
N PRO A 1086 -7.96 -42.34 -22.13
CA PRO A 1086 -6.94 -41.34 -21.86
C PRO A 1086 -5.63 -41.72 -22.57
N PRO A 1087 -4.95 -40.78 -23.24
CA PRO A 1087 -3.73 -41.08 -23.96
C PRO A 1087 -2.73 -41.71 -22.98
N VAL A 1088 -2.17 -42.86 -23.38
CA VAL A 1088 -1.40 -43.73 -22.48
C VAL A 1088 -0.33 -42.92 -21.78
N TRP A 1089 -0.21 -43.11 -20.47
CA TRP A 1089 0.85 -42.45 -19.70
C TRP A 1089 2.18 -43.15 -19.91
N GLU A 1090 2.77 -42.89 -21.08
CA GLU A 1090 4.10 -43.34 -21.45
C GLU A 1090 5.12 -42.92 -20.37
N ASN A 1091 5.97 -43.86 -19.97
CA ASN A 1091 6.98 -43.68 -18.92
C ASN A 1091 6.41 -43.33 -17.52
N TYR A 1092 5.20 -43.79 -17.17
CA TYR A 1092 4.63 -43.68 -15.82
C TYR A 1092 5.60 -44.19 -14.73
N GLU A 1093 6.05 -43.28 -13.85
CA GLU A 1093 7.05 -43.52 -12.78
C GLU A 1093 6.53 -44.39 -11.59
N GLY A 1094 5.43 -45.11 -11.75
CA GLY A 1094 4.78 -45.87 -10.66
C GLY A 1094 4.01 -44.97 -9.67
N PRO A 1095 3.55 -45.50 -8.52
CA PRO A 1095 2.90 -44.71 -7.48
C PRO A 1095 3.88 -43.71 -6.81
N ILE A 1096 3.35 -42.73 -6.06
CA ILE A 1096 4.19 -41.77 -5.33
C ILE A 1096 4.98 -42.41 -4.19
N THR A 1097 6.22 -41.94 -4.00
CA THR A 1097 7.15 -42.35 -2.94
C THR A 1097 7.13 -41.40 -1.73
N ALA A 1098 7.61 -41.87 -0.59
CA ALA A 1098 7.71 -41.08 0.64
C ALA A 1098 8.76 -39.97 0.51
N GLU A 1099 9.83 -40.26 -0.21
CA GLU A 1099 10.99 -39.42 -0.46
C GLU A 1099 10.62 -38.19 -1.30
N GLU A 1100 9.78 -38.37 -2.32
CA GLU A 1100 9.19 -37.27 -3.11
C GLU A 1100 8.36 -36.33 -2.25
N LEU A 1101 7.39 -36.87 -1.49
CA LEU A 1101 6.50 -36.08 -0.63
C LEU A 1101 7.28 -35.30 0.44
N PHE A 1102 8.23 -35.97 1.09
CA PHE A 1102 9.17 -35.38 2.05
C PHE A 1102 10.01 -34.26 1.44
N TYR A 1103 10.46 -34.42 0.19
CA TYR A 1103 11.20 -33.40 -0.55
C TYR A 1103 10.31 -32.20 -0.94
N GLN A 1104 9.11 -32.42 -1.48
CA GLN A 1104 8.20 -31.32 -1.85
C GLN A 1104 7.67 -30.56 -0.63
N ALA A 1105 7.36 -31.26 0.48
CA ALA A 1105 7.01 -30.62 1.75
C ALA A 1105 8.11 -29.67 2.22
N ARG A 1106 9.38 -30.09 2.12
CA ARG A 1106 10.54 -29.26 2.49
C ARG A 1106 10.79 -28.07 1.54
N ARG A 1107 10.23 -28.08 0.33
CA ARG A 1107 10.27 -26.97 -0.63
C ARG A 1107 9.16 -25.92 -0.44
N LYS A 1108 8.20 -26.15 0.46
CA LYS A 1108 7.12 -25.20 0.80
C LYS A 1108 7.27 -24.66 2.23
N PRO A 1109 8.29 -23.83 2.53
CA PRO A 1109 8.49 -23.26 3.87
C PRO A 1109 7.42 -22.22 4.25
N THR A 1110 6.71 -21.67 3.26
CA THR A 1110 5.71 -20.62 3.41
C THR A 1110 4.45 -20.98 2.63
N GLY A 1111 3.29 -20.65 3.20
CA GLY A 1111 1.99 -20.92 2.60
C GLY A 1111 0.88 -20.86 3.65
N ALA A 1112 -0.27 -20.31 3.27
CA ALA A 1112 -1.43 -20.24 4.17
C ALA A 1112 -1.95 -21.65 4.53
N PRO A 1113 -2.35 -21.89 5.79
CA PRO A 1113 -2.93 -23.16 6.22
C PRO A 1113 -4.30 -23.39 5.57
N GLY A 1114 -4.65 -24.67 5.39
CA GLY A 1114 -5.98 -25.09 4.97
C GLY A 1114 -6.98 -25.09 6.13
N PRO A 1115 -8.16 -25.72 5.94
CA PRO A 1115 -9.13 -25.96 7.02
C PRO A 1115 -8.64 -27.01 8.02
N ASP A 1116 -7.81 -27.96 7.58
CA ASP A 1116 -7.18 -29.06 8.34
C ASP A 1116 -6.24 -28.63 9.49
N HIS A 1117 -6.20 -27.34 9.79
CA HIS A 1117 -5.40 -26.69 10.82
C HIS A 1117 -3.86 -26.84 10.70
N TRP A 1118 -3.33 -27.40 9.60
CA TRP A 1118 -1.89 -27.57 9.38
C TRP A 1118 -1.27 -26.42 8.57
N THR A 1119 -0.05 -26.00 8.95
CA THR A 1119 0.73 -24.99 8.21
C THR A 1119 1.86 -25.62 7.40
N ALA A 1120 2.31 -24.91 6.35
CA ALA A 1120 3.39 -25.37 5.48
C ALA A 1120 4.75 -25.49 6.20
N GLU A 1121 5.03 -24.62 7.18
CA GLU A 1121 6.23 -24.70 8.02
C GLU A 1121 6.29 -26.02 8.80
N GLU A 1122 5.19 -26.37 9.47
CA GLU A 1122 5.09 -27.58 10.30
C GLU A 1122 5.22 -28.84 9.44
N VAL A 1123 4.48 -28.93 8.33
CA VAL A 1123 4.58 -30.08 7.41
C VAL A 1123 5.99 -30.21 6.81
N GLY A 1124 6.66 -29.07 6.53
CA GLY A 1124 8.08 -29.02 6.15
C GLY A 1124 9.07 -29.44 7.25
N HIS A 1125 8.62 -29.73 8.47
CA HIS A 1125 9.45 -30.24 9.58
C HIS A 1125 9.27 -31.73 9.88
N LEU A 1126 8.29 -32.42 9.29
CA LEU A 1126 8.03 -33.85 9.49
C LEU A 1126 9.21 -34.76 9.05
N PRO A 1127 9.40 -35.92 9.71
CA PRO A 1127 10.45 -36.89 9.39
C PRO A 1127 10.05 -37.76 8.19
N LEU A 1128 11.02 -38.47 7.59
CA LEU A 1128 10.75 -39.36 6.44
C LEU A 1128 9.80 -40.51 6.80
N GLU A 1129 9.90 -41.05 8.02
CA GLU A 1129 9.05 -42.15 8.51
C GLU A 1129 7.56 -41.77 8.59
N PHE A 1130 7.23 -40.48 8.80
CA PHE A 1130 5.86 -39.99 8.65
C PHE A 1130 5.38 -40.17 7.21
N TRP A 1131 6.21 -39.78 6.23
CA TRP A 1131 5.84 -39.85 4.81
C TRP A 1131 5.75 -41.29 4.30
N LYS A 1132 6.55 -42.22 4.84
CA LYS A 1132 6.38 -43.67 4.59
C LYS A 1132 5.02 -44.16 5.08
N SER A 1133 4.68 -43.85 6.34
CA SER A 1133 3.38 -44.19 6.93
C SER A 1133 2.22 -43.58 6.13
N PHE A 1134 2.36 -42.32 5.71
CA PHE A 1134 1.39 -41.60 4.91
C PHE A 1134 1.22 -42.18 3.49
N VAL A 1135 2.27 -42.70 2.84
CA VAL A 1135 2.15 -43.41 1.56
C VAL A 1135 1.45 -44.76 1.71
N VAL A 1136 1.65 -45.47 2.82
CA VAL A 1136 0.89 -46.70 3.12
C VAL A 1136 -0.61 -46.40 3.29
N ALA A 1137 -0.95 -45.34 4.03
CA ALA A 1137 -2.34 -44.89 4.16
C ALA A 1137 -2.92 -44.44 2.79
N LEU A 1138 -2.21 -43.58 2.06
CA LEU A 1138 -2.63 -43.07 0.76
C LEU A 1138 -2.94 -44.20 -0.24
N ARG A 1139 -2.12 -45.26 -0.29
CA ARG A 1139 -2.38 -46.41 -1.18
C ARG A 1139 -3.62 -47.21 -0.77
N ARG A 1140 -3.97 -47.25 0.52
CA ARG A 1140 -5.23 -47.87 1.00
C ARG A 1140 -6.42 -47.01 0.59
N TRP A 1141 -6.30 -45.69 0.76
CA TRP A 1141 -7.29 -44.67 0.38
C TRP A 1141 -7.58 -44.70 -1.13
N GLU A 1142 -6.52 -44.70 -1.95
CA GLU A 1142 -6.58 -44.85 -3.41
C GLU A 1142 -7.24 -46.18 -3.82
N ALA A 1143 -6.96 -47.29 -3.12
CA ALA A 1143 -7.52 -48.60 -3.45
C ALA A 1143 -9.02 -48.76 -3.12
N ILE A 1144 -9.58 -47.94 -2.22
CA ILE A 1144 -11.02 -47.90 -1.91
C ILE A 1144 -11.74 -46.65 -2.45
N ASN A 1145 -10.99 -45.74 -3.09
CA ASN A 1145 -11.47 -44.44 -3.60
C ASN A 1145 -12.11 -43.52 -2.53
N GLU A 1146 -11.66 -43.62 -1.28
CA GLU A 1146 -12.08 -42.75 -0.17
C GLU A 1146 -10.90 -41.92 0.32
N PHE A 1147 -11.12 -40.63 0.61
CA PHE A 1147 -10.10 -39.70 1.09
C PHE A 1147 -10.61 -38.91 2.30
N PRO A 1148 -9.73 -38.38 3.18
CA PRO A 1148 -10.16 -37.69 4.39
C PRO A 1148 -11.09 -36.50 4.09
N GLU A 1149 -12.19 -36.40 4.82
CA GLU A 1149 -13.24 -35.40 4.61
C GLU A 1149 -12.71 -33.97 4.86
N GLY A 1150 -11.77 -33.84 5.80
CA GLY A 1150 -11.00 -32.61 6.02
C GLY A 1150 -10.21 -32.09 4.81
N TRP A 1151 -10.05 -32.90 3.74
CA TRP A 1151 -9.45 -32.49 2.47
C TRP A 1151 -10.48 -32.05 1.42
N ARG A 1152 -11.76 -32.48 1.51
CA ARG A 1152 -12.84 -31.99 0.63
C ARG A 1152 -13.11 -30.51 0.88
N HIS A 1153 -12.94 -30.06 2.12
CA HIS A 1153 -13.04 -28.66 2.49
C HIS A 1153 -11.83 -27.83 1.99
N ALA A 1154 -12.12 -26.61 1.52
CA ALA A 1154 -11.12 -25.58 1.26
C ALA A 1154 -11.44 -24.31 2.07
N ARG A 1155 -10.40 -23.61 2.54
CA ARG A 1155 -10.56 -22.28 3.11
C ARG A 1155 -10.62 -21.26 1.98
N MET A 1156 -11.82 -20.80 1.64
CA MET A 1156 -12.02 -19.71 0.68
C MET A 1156 -11.50 -18.38 1.25
N VAL A 1157 -10.82 -17.59 0.43
CA VAL A 1157 -10.42 -16.20 0.73
C VAL A 1157 -10.78 -15.37 -0.50
N CYS A 1158 -11.70 -14.41 -0.36
CA CYS A 1158 -12.07 -13.53 -1.47
C CYS A 1158 -11.18 -12.29 -1.48
N ILE A 1159 -10.63 -11.96 -2.65
CA ILE A 1159 -9.84 -10.74 -2.89
C ILE A 1159 -10.40 -10.00 -4.11
N PRO A 1160 -10.30 -8.67 -4.22
CA PRO A 1160 -10.67 -7.97 -5.46
C PRO A 1160 -9.88 -8.49 -6.68
N LYS A 1161 -10.53 -8.53 -7.85
CA LYS A 1161 -9.91 -8.83 -9.15
C LYS A 1161 -8.96 -7.69 -9.58
N ASP A 1162 -9.41 -6.47 -9.36
CA ASP A 1162 -8.72 -5.22 -9.72
C ASP A 1162 -8.03 -4.60 -8.50
N ALA A 1163 -7.08 -3.69 -8.72
CA ALA A 1163 -6.53 -2.89 -7.63
C ALA A 1163 -7.61 -1.94 -7.08
N ILE A 1164 -7.84 -1.95 -5.77
CA ILE A 1164 -8.70 -0.96 -5.10
C ILE A 1164 -8.05 0.41 -5.33
N SER A 1165 -8.67 1.25 -6.17
CA SER A 1165 -8.32 2.67 -6.29
C SER A 1165 -8.67 3.38 -4.99
N ALA A 1166 -7.97 4.48 -4.70
CA ALA A 1166 -8.25 5.31 -3.52
C ALA A 1166 -9.73 5.76 -3.43
N ASP A 1167 -10.39 5.84 -4.58
CA ASP A 1167 -11.73 6.40 -4.76
C ASP A 1167 -12.82 5.29 -4.80
N MET A 1168 -12.46 4.00 -4.69
CA MET A 1168 -13.42 2.89 -4.53
C MET A 1168 -13.73 2.64 -3.05
N THR A 1169 -14.87 3.17 -2.56
CA THR A 1169 -15.40 2.90 -1.22
C THR A 1169 -15.95 1.47 -1.05
N HIS A 1170 -16.33 0.83 -2.16
CA HIS A 1170 -16.88 -0.53 -2.20
C HIS A 1170 -16.37 -1.31 -3.42
N VAL A 1171 -16.45 -2.64 -3.37
CA VAL A 1171 -16.09 -3.57 -4.45
C VAL A 1171 -17.30 -4.44 -4.79
N PRO A 1172 -17.76 -4.46 -6.06
CA PRO A 1172 -18.85 -5.34 -6.50
C PRO A 1172 -18.60 -6.84 -6.24
N ASP A 1173 -19.66 -7.60 -5.97
CA ASP A 1173 -19.59 -9.03 -5.70
C ASP A 1173 -19.04 -9.85 -6.88
N ASP A 1174 -19.33 -9.45 -8.12
CA ASP A 1174 -18.74 -10.00 -9.35
C ASP A 1174 -17.26 -9.64 -9.52
N ARG A 1175 -16.78 -8.57 -8.88
CA ARG A 1175 -15.38 -8.11 -8.88
C ARG A 1175 -14.53 -8.77 -7.80
N MET A 1176 -15.11 -9.65 -6.98
CA MET A 1176 -14.37 -10.51 -6.05
C MET A 1176 -13.89 -11.81 -6.72
N ARG A 1177 -12.70 -12.27 -6.33
CA ARG A 1177 -12.05 -13.52 -6.77
C ARG A 1177 -11.85 -14.45 -5.57
N PRO A 1178 -12.52 -15.62 -5.51
CA PRO A 1178 -12.32 -16.60 -4.46
C PRO A 1178 -11.01 -17.37 -4.69
N LEU A 1179 -10.16 -17.43 -3.67
CA LEU A 1179 -8.97 -18.28 -3.62
C LEU A 1179 -9.21 -19.44 -2.66
N HIS A 1180 -9.23 -20.67 -3.18
CA HIS A 1180 -9.48 -21.88 -2.41
C HIS A 1180 -8.19 -22.49 -1.86
N ILE A 1181 -8.08 -22.55 -0.53
CA ILE A 1181 -6.88 -22.99 0.18
C ILE A 1181 -7.16 -24.34 0.87
N PHE A 1182 -6.86 -25.43 0.15
CA PHE A 1182 -6.98 -26.82 0.61
C PHE A 1182 -5.98 -27.20 1.72
N SER A 1183 -6.07 -28.43 2.23
CA SER A 1183 -5.05 -29.06 3.10
C SER A 1183 -3.62 -28.84 2.58
N VAL A 1184 -2.65 -28.73 3.50
CA VAL A 1184 -1.23 -28.70 3.13
C VAL A 1184 -0.79 -30.04 2.51
N PHE A 1185 -1.33 -31.17 2.97
CA PHE A 1185 -0.96 -32.50 2.51
C PHE A 1185 -1.46 -32.77 1.09
N TYR A 1186 -2.73 -32.46 0.80
CA TYR A 1186 -3.26 -32.44 -0.56
C TYR A 1186 -2.38 -31.57 -1.49
N ARG A 1187 -2.00 -30.36 -1.05
CA ARG A 1187 -1.12 -29.46 -1.80
C ARG A 1187 0.34 -29.93 -1.88
N VAL A 1188 0.80 -30.88 -1.07
CA VAL A 1188 2.10 -31.55 -1.24
C VAL A 1188 1.97 -32.67 -2.27
N LEU A 1189 0.97 -33.54 -2.13
CA LEU A 1189 0.66 -34.67 -3.03
C LEU A 1189 0.45 -34.21 -4.48
N SER A 1190 -0.47 -33.27 -4.71
CA SER A 1190 -0.71 -32.63 -6.03
C SER A 1190 0.58 -32.03 -6.63
N SER A 1191 1.48 -31.50 -5.79
CA SER A 1191 2.76 -30.96 -6.23
C SER A 1191 3.87 -31.99 -6.41
N CYS A 1192 3.72 -33.24 -5.97
CA CYS A 1192 4.57 -34.33 -6.44
C CYS A 1192 4.16 -34.69 -7.87
N TRP A 1193 2.88 -35.00 -8.09
CA TRP A 1193 2.35 -35.32 -9.43
C TRP A 1193 2.72 -34.24 -10.46
N ALA A 1194 2.40 -32.96 -10.22
CA ALA A 1194 2.72 -31.87 -11.16
C ALA A 1194 4.24 -31.54 -11.33
N ARG A 1195 5.13 -32.27 -10.64
CA ARG A 1195 6.60 -32.08 -10.71
C ARG A 1195 7.38 -33.26 -11.28
N ARG A 1196 6.77 -34.45 -11.36
CA ARG A 1196 7.36 -35.65 -12.00
C ARG A 1196 7.70 -35.40 -13.46
N ALA A 1197 8.74 -36.08 -13.96
CA ALA A 1197 9.18 -35.94 -15.33
C ALA A 1197 8.13 -36.52 -16.28
N SER A 1198 7.63 -37.72 -15.97
CA SER A 1198 6.55 -38.43 -16.65
C SER A 1198 5.26 -37.60 -16.77
N THR A 1199 4.77 -36.97 -15.68
CA THR A 1199 3.55 -36.12 -15.76
C THR A 1199 3.75 -34.94 -16.70
N ARG A 1200 4.96 -34.37 -16.71
CA ARG A 1200 5.28 -33.18 -17.53
C ARG A 1200 5.51 -33.54 -18.99
N ALA A 1201 6.17 -34.66 -19.26
CA ALA A 1201 6.31 -35.22 -20.60
C ALA A 1201 4.92 -35.52 -21.18
N TRP A 1202 4.11 -36.30 -20.46
CA TRP A 1202 2.73 -36.61 -20.84
C TRP A 1202 1.88 -35.35 -21.08
N LEU A 1203 1.96 -34.35 -20.19
CA LEU A 1203 1.23 -33.10 -20.36
C LEU A 1203 1.71 -32.31 -21.58
N SER A 1204 3.02 -32.23 -21.84
CA SER A 1204 3.55 -31.54 -23.03
C SER A 1204 3.28 -32.28 -24.34
N GLN A 1205 3.24 -33.63 -24.31
CA GLN A 1205 2.86 -34.48 -25.46
C GLN A 1205 1.37 -34.35 -25.82
N ASN A 1206 0.49 -34.21 -24.82
CA ASN A 1206 -0.96 -34.28 -25.02
C ASN A 1206 -1.68 -32.91 -24.98
N ALA A 1207 -1.09 -31.88 -24.37
CA ALA A 1207 -1.58 -30.52 -24.51
C ALA A 1207 -1.10 -29.92 -25.86
N PRO A 1208 -1.99 -29.45 -26.74
CA PRO A 1208 -1.60 -28.85 -28.02
C PRO A 1208 -0.60 -27.69 -27.85
N ASP A 1209 0.25 -27.43 -28.84
CA ASP A 1209 1.29 -26.40 -28.72
C ASP A 1209 0.76 -24.97 -28.56
N TYR A 1210 -0.48 -24.72 -29.00
CA TYR A 1210 -1.20 -23.46 -28.76
C TYR A 1210 -1.83 -23.36 -27.35
N MET A 1211 -1.68 -24.38 -26.50
CA MET A 1211 -2.10 -24.33 -25.10
C MET A 1211 -0.97 -23.81 -24.20
N PHE A 1212 -1.18 -22.63 -23.62
CA PHE A 1212 -0.21 -21.94 -22.76
C PHE A 1212 -0.74 -21.73 -21.34
N GLY A 1213 0.17 -21.59 -20.37
CA GLY A 1213 -0.16 -21.51 -18.95
C GLY A 1213 -0.30 -22.89 -18.30
N GLY A 1214 0.12 -23.01 -17.03
CA GLY A 1214 0.17 -24.27 -16.28
C GLY A 1214 1.25 -25.27 -16.74
N ILE A 1215 1.60 -25.27 -18.02
CA ILE A 1215 2.59 -26.14 -18.67
C ILE A 1215 3.99 -25.53 -18.55
N LEU A 1216 4.99 -26.35 -18.26
CA LEU A 1216 6.38 -25.91 -18.08
C LEU A 1216 6.96 -25.42 -19.41
N GLY A 1217 7.45 -24.18 -19.45
CA GLY A 1217 8.05 -23.56 -20.65
C GLY A 1217 7.06 -22.89 -21.60
N ARG A 1218 5.75 -23.17 -21.51
CA ARG A 1218 4.71 -22.50 -22.32
C ARG A 1218 4.12 -21.30 -21.56
N GLU A 1219 4.88 -20.22 -21.50
CA GLU A 1219 4.51 -18.98 -20.79
C GLU A 1219 3.62 -18.02 -21.62
N ALA A 1220 2.92 -17.10 -20.94
CA ALA A 1220 2.04 -16.12 -21.59
C ALA A 1220 2.72 -15.22 -22.65
N PRO A 1221 3.99 -14.80 -22.53
CA PRO A 1221 4.66 -14.08 -23.61
C PRO A 1221 4.77 -14.90 -24.90
N ALA A 1222 5.06 -16.20 -24.80
CA ALA A 1222 5.08 -17.11 -25.95
C ALA A 1222 3.68 -17.27 -26.55
N ALA A 1223 2.63 -17.32 -25.73
CA ALA A 1223 1.24 -17.34 -26.17
C ALA A 1223 0.91 -16.14 -27.06
N VAL A 1224 1.26 -14.93 -26.63
CA VAL A 1224 0.97 -13.71 -27.41
C VAL A 1224 1.92 -13.55 -28.60
N MET A 1225 3.12 -14.15 -28.59
CA MET A 1225 3.98 -14.20 -29.78
C MET A 1225 3.43 -15.16 -30.84
N ALA A 1226 2.94 -16.34 -30.45
CA ALA A 1226 2.25 -17.26 -31.36
C ALA A 1226 0.96 -16.65 -31.91
N LEU A 1227 0.17 -15.97 -31.05
CA LEU A 1227 -1.03 -15.25 -31.46
C LEU A 1227 -0.71 -14.11 -32.42
N GLN A 1228 0.33 -13.30 -32.15
CA GLN A 1228 0.77 -12.22 -33.05
C GLN A 1228 1.22 -12.79 -34.40
N ALA A 1229 2.00 -13.87 -34.43
CA ALA A 1229 2.45 -14.49 -35.67
C ALA A 1229 1.29 -15.08 -36.50
N ALA A 1230 0.20 -15.53 -35.86
CA ALA A 1230 -1.03 -15.93 -36.53
C ALA A 1230 -1.91 -14.75 -36.97
N PHE A 1231 -1.74 -13.58 -36.34
CA PHE A 1231 -2.49 -12.34 -36.60
C PHE A 1231 -1.76 -11.37 -37.56
N ASP A 1232 -0.47 -11.59 -37.79
CA ASP A 1232 0.36 -10.91 -38.79
C ASP A 1232 0.20 -11.54 -40.21
N VAL A 1233 -0.71 -12.50 -40.35
CA VAL A 1233 -1.21 -13.01 -41.65
C VAL A 1233 -2.42 -12.16 -42.05
N ASP A 1234 -2.46 -11.72 -43.31
CA ASP A 1234 -3.62 -10.99 -43.84
C ASP A 1234 -4.93 -11.81 -43.65
N GLU A 1235 -6.04 -11.10 -43.39
CA GLU A 1235 -7.38 -11.66 -43.11
C GLU A 1235 -7.57 -12.37 -41.74
N ALA A 1236 -6.58 -12.34 -40.83
CA ALA A 1236 -6.72 -12.94 -39.50
C ALA A 1236 -7.70 -12.19 -38.55
N ALA A 1237 -8.71 -12.90 -38.02
CA ALA A 1237 -9.65 -12.39 -37.03
C ALA A 1237 -9.43 -12.99 -35.63
N LEU A 1238 -9.48 -12.16 -34.58
CA LEU A 1238 -9.26 -12.59 -33.19
C LEU A 1238 -10.59 -12.84 -32.45
N LEU A 1239 -11.00 -14.10 -32.32
CA LEU A 1239 -12.07 -14.49 -31.42
C LEU A 1239 -11.55 -14.62 -29.97
N THR A 1240 -11.86 -13.66 -29.11
CA THR A 1240 -11.62 -13.78 -27.67
C THR A 1240 -12.76 -14.49 -26.97
N MET A 1241 -12.50 -15.67 -26.40
CA MET A 1241 -13.42 -16.37 -25.51
C MET A 1241 -12.91 -16.29 -24.06
N ASP A 1242 -13.81 -16.07 -23.10
CA ASP A 1242 -13.52 -16.22 -21.66
C ASP A 1242 -14.49 -17.24 -21.06
N PHE A 1243 -14.02 -18.00 -20.08
CA PHE A 1243 -14.84 -18.98 -19.36
C PHE A 1243 -15.39 -18.37 -18.08
N ALA A 1244 -16.71 -18.38 -17.94
CA ALA A 1244 -17.40 -17.96 -16.72
C ALA A 1244 -17.19 -18.95 -15.56
N ASN A 1245 -15.99 -18.84 -14.95
CA ASN A 1245 -15.55 -19.47 -13.69
C ASN A 1245 -16.64 -19.41 -12.60
#